data_AF-A0A2G8SN93-F1
#
_entry.id   AF-A0A2G8SN93-F1
#
_cell.length_a   1.000
_cell.length_b   1.000
_cell.length_c   1.000
_cell.angle_alpha   90.00
_cell.angle_beta   90.00
_cell.angle_gamma   90.00
#
_symmetry.space_group_name_H-M   'P 1'
#
loop_
_entity.id
_entity.type
_entity.pdbx_description
1 polymer ?
#
loop_
_entity_poly.entity_id
_entity_poly.type
_entity_poly.pdbx_seq_one_letter_code
_entity_poly.pdbx_strand_id
1 'polypeptide(L)'
;MSTARAPAEALWRSLALPVEAVSRLQLTPHPDPVVDSSFKIGTAAQTAIGLSGLAAAHFHQLRTGVEQTVTVDARHAAIEFKSEAYYEVEGSKETSELFEALAGVYRTKDNNYVRIHTNFPHHRQGILDILKCQPTRESIQEALLGWNSVDFETAASENKMVATALRSFEQWDAHPHGQALRGTPPVMLLKVGDAPKREVKGNATRPLEGIRILELTRVLAGPVCGRTLAGHGADVLWVTSPKLPALPNLDVDTSRDKRTTQLDLNDPADRQTFASLVKDADVFLQSYRPGGLASKGFGVEQVAKARPGIVYASLTAFGWEGPWKDRRGFDSLTQTATGYNVAEAEAYAAFNGTDGPRPLPPKALPMQALDHAAGYMLAFGIQAALCRTIVEGGSWEVRVSLAAVGQWIRSLGRLDPVTAFKDGVPLPPRSMQDPEVTRYTSRVSELSSQSPHSVHTSMRPSAVRLLNILVPVKRTVDYAVKIRVNPDQKGVDLNVKHSMNPFDEIAVEEAVRLREKLKDEVKSIKVVTIGPTKAAETLRTALAMGADAGIHVEIPDSGPAPEPLGVAKALRAVIQREKDGVDLVIMGKQAIDDDAGQTGQMLAGLMDWAQATFASKVVVDPKAKTADVTREIDGGMEELKCQLPLVVTTDLRLNGKCYSYHHSRCMLTRTRFSEPRYASLPNIMKAKKKPIEKLTPADLGVDLTPLLETIKVAEPPKRVGGGKVASVEELIAKLKEAGIAAVKS
;
A
#
# COMPACT_ATOMS: atom_id res chain seq x y z
N MET A 1 -11.12 -6.62 36.43
CA MET A 1 -10.65 -6.15 35.10
C MET A 1 -9.14 -6.10 35.14
N SER A 2 -8.45 -6.63 34.11
CA SER A 2 -6.97 -6.64 34.05
C SER A 2 -6.41 -5.22 34.21
N THR A 3 -5.51 -5.02 35.16
CA THR A 3 -4.85 -3.72 35.45
C THR A 3 -4.06 -3.19 34.25
N ALA A 4 -3.61 -4.08 33.35
CA ALA A 4 -2.82 -3.71 32.16
C ALA A 4 -3.61 -2.89 31.13
N ARG A 5 -4.94 -3.03 31.06
CA ARG A 5 -5.77 -2.29 30.08
C ARG A 5 -6.27 -0.95 30.58
N ALA A 6 -6.18 -0.67 31.87
CA ALA A 6 -6.73 0.56 32.45
C ALA A 6 -6.21 1.85 31.79
N PRO A 7 -4.90 1.97 31.44
CA PRO A 7 -4.41 3.15 30.71
C PRO A 7 -5.03 3.29 29.31
N ALA A 8 -5.19 2.17 28.58
CA ALA A 8 -5.82 2.17 27.27
C ALA A 8 -7.31 2.54 27.36
N GLU A 9 -8.05 1.94 28.31
CA GLU A 9 -9.46 2.25 28.56
C GLU A 9 -9.68 3.73 28.88
N ALA A 10 -8.81 4.34 29.69
CA ALA A 10 -8.90 5.75 30.04
C ALA A 10 -8.73 6.68 28.83
N LEU A 11 -7.73 6.42 27.98
CA LEU A 11 -7.47 7.20 26.76
C LEU A 11 -8.53 6.96 25.68
N TRP A 12 -9.04 5.74 25.55
CA TRP A 12 -10.12 5.43 24.63
C TRP A 12 -11.40 6.21 24.98
N ARG A 13 -11.73 6.23 26.28
CA ARG A 13 -12.88 7.00 26.81
C ARG A 13 -12.70 8.50 26.70
N SER A 14 -11.48 9.03 26.87
CA SER A 14 -11.25 10.47 26.76
C SER A 14 -11.52 11.00 25.34
N LEU A 15 -11.41 10.15 24.32
CA LEU A 15 -11.80 10.46 22.94
C LEU A 15 -13.27 10.13 22.62
N ALA A 16 -14.07 9.76 23.63
CA ALA A 16 -15.49 9.39 23.52
C ALA A 16 -15.77 8.27 22.49
N LEU A 17 -14.87 7.28 22.41
CA LEU A 17 -15.04 6.11 21.54
C LEU A 17 -15.84 4.99 22.25
N PRO A 18 -16.51 4.07 21.51
CA PRO A 18 -17.34 3.01 22.09
C PRO A 18 -16.54 2.06 23.00
N VAL A 19 -16.97 1.91 24.26
CA VAL A 19 -16.19 1.18 25.29
C VAL A 19 -16.11 -0.32 25.01
N GLU A 20 -17.08 -0.85 24.28
CA GLU A 20 -17.20 -2.26 23.91
C GLU A 20 -15.98 -2.73 23.09
N ALA A 21 -15.43 -1.84 22.26
CA ALA A 21 -14.25 -2.13 21.44
C ALA A 21 -13.03 -2.49 22.29
N VAL A 22 -12.89 -1.90 23.48
CA VAL A 22 -11.71 -2.15 24.34
C VAL A 22 -11.67 -3.58 24.87
N SER A 23 -12.80 -4.29 24.88
CA SER A 23 -12.85 -5.70 25.24
C SER A 23 -12.05 -6.59 24.27
N ARG A 24 -11.84 -6.12 23.03
CA ARG A 24 -11.07 -6.77 21.96
C ARG A 24 -9.57 -6.44 21.99
N LEU A 25 -9.12 -5.59 22.91
CA LEU A 25 -7.70 -5.31 23.11
C LEU A 25 -7.12 -6.29 24.14
N GLN A 26 -6.09 -7.03 23.73
CA GLN A 26 -5.35 -7.99 24.53
C GLN A 26 -3.91 -7.49 24.70
N LEU A 27 -3.55 -7.19 25.95
CA LEU A 27 -2.23 -6.67 26.32
C LEU A 27 -1.56 -7.64 27.28
N THR A 28 -0.23 -7.65 27.32
CA THR A 28 0.55 -8.39 28.32
C THR A 28 0.11 -7.96 29.72
N PRO A 29 -0.32 -8.89 30.60
CA PRO A 29 -0.86 -8.55 31.93
C PRO A 29 0.15 -7.87 32.87
N HIS A 30 1.43 -8.22 32.76
CA HIS A 30 2.53 -7.68 33.55
C HIS A 30 3.60 -7.11 32.61
N PRO A 31 3.39 -5.90 32.07
CA PRO A 31 4.21 -5.36 31.01
C PRO A 31 5.52 -4.72 31.48
N ASP A 32 5.77 -4.64 32.78
CA ASP A 32 6.96 -4.01 33.33
C ASP A 32 7.56 -4.88 34.46
N PRO A 33 8.90 -4.97 34.57
CA PRO A 33 9.90 -4.33 33.71
C PRO A 33 10.20 -5.14 32.44
N VAL A 34 9.99 -4.54 31.26
CA VAL A 34 10.46 -5.10 29.97
C VAL A 34 11.70 -4.40 29.44
N VAL A 35 12.19 -3.37 30.12
CA VAL A 35 13.43 -2.65 29.81
C VAL A 35 14.06 -2.15 31.10
N ASP A 36 15.38 -1.92 31.09
CA ASP A 36 16.17 -1.38 32.19
C ASP A 36 15.89 0.11 32.43
N SER A 37 14.66 0.42 32.87
CA SER A 37 14.23 1.79 33.20
C SER A 37 13.35 1.84 34.43
N SER A 38 13.45 2.93 35.19
CA SER A 38 12.54 3.16 36.33
C SER A 38 11.13 3.59 35.91
N PHE A 39 10.95 3.97 34.64
CA PHE A 39 9.64 4.29 34.08
C PHE A 39 8.96 3.04 33.51
N LYS A 40 7.63 3.01 33.56
CA LYS A 40 6.81 1.91 33.03
C LYS A 40 6.70 1.94 31.50
N ILE A 41 7.84 1.77 30.82
CA ILE A 41 7.96 1.87 29.37
C ILE A 41 7.19 0.75 28.66
N GLY A 42 7.12 -0.46 29.23
CA GLY A 42 6.34 -1.54 28.65
C GLY A 42 4.86 -1.23 28.65
N THR A 43 4.32 -0.74 29.77
CA THR A 43 2.94 -0.24 29.84
C THR A 43 2.69 0.84 28.81
N ALA A 44 3.60 1.83 28.70
CA ALA A 44 3.46 2.93 27.76
C ALA A 44 3.46 2.45 26.29
N ALA A 45 4.42 1.59 25.93
CA ALA A 45 4.61 1.11 24.57
C ALA A 45 3.44 0.25 24.09
N GLN A 46 3.05 -0.77 24.88
CA GLN A 46 1.94 -1.64 24.49
C GLN A 46 0.61 -0.88 24.44
N THR A 47 0.42 0.13 25.31
CA THR A 47 -0.79 0.95 25.32
C THR A 47 -0.88 1.82 24.07
N ALA A 48 0.20 2.53 23.72
CA ALA A 48 0.21 3.42 22.56
C ALA A 48 0.01 2.65 21.24
N ILE A 49 0.74 1.55 21.05
CA ILE A 49 0.61 0.68 19.87
C ILE A 49 -0.76 0.00 19.86
N GLY A 50 -1.22 -0.52 21.00
CA GLY A 50 -2.51 -1.18 21.15
C GLY A 50 -3.69 -0.27 20.83
N LEU A 51 -3.66 1.00 21.24
CA LEU A 51 -4.69 1.99 20.92
C LEU A 51 -4.73 2.31 19.42
N SER A 52 -3.56 2.46 18.78
CA SER A 52 -3.49 2.63 17.32
C SER A 52 -4.06 1.42 16.58
N GLY A 53 -3.69 0.20 16.98
CA GLY A 53 -4.23 -1.02 16.38
C GLY A 53 -5.75 -1.15 16.61
N LEU A 54 -6.22 -0.85 17.81
CA LEU A 54 -7.65 -0.91 18.15
C LEU A 54 -8.47 0.14 17.40
N ALA A 55 -7.97 1.36 17.24
CA ALA A 55 -8.66 2.39 16.46
C ALA A 55 -8.66 2.06 14.96
N ALA A 56 -7.60 1.43 14.43
CA ALA A 56 -7.63 0.86 13.09
C ALA A 56 -8.75 -0.20 12.95
N ALA A 57 -8.81 -1.16 13.87
CA ALA A 57 -9.83 -2.21 13.88
C ALA A 57 -11.25 -1.64 14.01
N HIS A 58 -11.46 -0.65 14.87
CA HIS A 58 -12.76 0.01 15.02
C HIS A 58 -13.15 0.81 13.76
N PHE A 59 -12.21 1.53 13.16
CA PHE A 59 -12.45 2.18 11.88
C PHE A 59 -12.83 1.15 10.82
N HIS A 60 -12.12 0.02 10.73
CA HIS A 60 -12.46 -1.07 9.81
C HIS A 60 -13.87 -1.63 10.05
N GLN A 61 -14.24 -1.88 11.31
CA GLN A 61 -15.58 -2.32 11.70
C GLN A 61 -16.67 -1.34 11.22
N LEU A 62 -16.47 -0.04 11.37
CA LEU A 62 -17.43 0.96 10.87
C LEU A 62 -17.59 0.91 9.35
N ARG A 63 -16.60 0.37 8.62
CA ARG A 63 -16.66 0.23 7.16
C ARG A 63 -17.26 -1.08 6.68
N THR A 64 -16.89 -2.18 7.31
CA THR A 64 -17.19 -3.53 6.81
C THR A 64 -18.16 -4.31 7.68
N GLY A 65 -18.43 -3.82 8.90
CA GLY A 65 -19.15 -4.56 9.94
C GLY A 65 -18.31 -5.64 10.61
N VAL A 66 -17.05 -5.84 10.20
CA VAL A 66 -16.18 -6.91 10.72
C VAL A 66 -15.42 -6.46 11.95
N GLU A 67 -15.57 -7.19 13.05
CA GLU A 67 -14.82 -6.98 14.29
C GLU A 67 -13.50 -7.74 14.28
N GLN A 68 -12.47 -7.15 14.91
CA GLN A 68 -11.14 -7.74 15.01
C GLN A 68 -10.61 -7.63 16.44
N THR A 69 -9.84 -8.65 16.86
CA THR A 69 -9.10 -8.64 18.13
C THR A 69 -7.68 -8.13 17.88
N VAL A 70 -7.20 -7.25 18.74
CA VAL A 70 -5.84 -6.68 18.67
C VAL A 70 -5.04 -7.19 19.85
N THR A 71 -3.89 -7.80 19.57
CA THR A 71 -2.97 -8.32 20.60
C THR A 71 -1.63 -7.61 20.48
N VAL A 72 -1.10 -7.13 21.61
CA VAL A 72 0.21 -6.49 21.67
C VAL A 72 1.01 -7.10 22.82
N ASP A 73 2.22 -7.56 22.50
CA ASP A 73 3.19 -7.99 23.49
C ASP A 73 4.05 -6.80 23.97
N ALA A 74 4.23 -6.68 25.27
CA ALA A 74 4.94 -5.55 25.87
C ALA A 74 6.43 -5.50 25.52
N ARG A 75 7.12 -6.65 25.39
CA ARG A 75 8.55 -6.67 25.04
C ARG A 75 8.73 -6.32 23.56
N HIS A 76 7.91 -6.87 22.67
CA HIS A 76 7.91 -6.47 21.26
C HIS A 76 7.60 -4.97 21.09
N ALA A 77 6.64 -4.44 21.86
CA ALA A 77 6.32 -3.02 21.84
C ALA A 77 7.48 -2.13 22.30
N ALA A 78 8.21 -2.53 23.34
CA ALA A 78 9.39 -1.80 23.82
C ALA A 78 10.56 -1.83 22.80
N ILE A 79 10.74 -2.93 22.07
CA ILE A 79 11.70 -3.03 20.97
C ILE A 79 11.29 -2.13 19.80
N GLU A 80 10.00 -2.11 19.47
CA GLU A 80 9.46 -1.26 18.40
C GLU A 80 9.62 0.24 18.70
N PHE A 81 9.61 0.64 19.97
CA PHE A 81 9.97 2.00 20.43
C PHE A 81 11.45 2.37 20.21
N LYS A 82 12.22 1.49 19.56
CA LYS A 82 13.58 1.73 19.09
C LYS A 82 13.80 1.10 17.70
N SER A 83 12.74 1.02 16.90
CA SER A 83 12.75 0.39 15.56
C SER A 83 13.85 0.92 14.65
N GLU A 84 14.24 2.18 14.82
CA GLU A 84 15.32 2.81 14.05
C GLU A 84 16.72 2.20 14.31
N ALA A 85 16.84 1.34 15.32
CA ALA A 85 18.05 0.57 15.58
C ALA A 85 18.05 -0.84 14.95
N TYR A 86 16.93 -1.28 14.37
CA TYR A 86 16.69 -2.68 14.02
C TYR A 86 16.22 -2.86 12.57
N TYR A 87 17.09 -2.53 11.61
CA TYR A 87 16.91 -2.83 10.19
C TYR A 87 18.25 -3.17 9.51
N GLU A 88 18.18 -3.84 8.35
CA GLU A 88 19.34 -4.12 7.49
C GLU A 88 19.15 -3.49 6.12
N VAL A 89 20.23 -2.96 5.53
CA VAL A 89 20.26 -2.48 4.14
C VAL A 89 21.25 -3.34 3.37
N GLU A 90 20.81 -4.06 2.34
CA GLU A 90 21.68 -4.95 1.54
C GLU A 90 22.45 -5.98 2.37
N GLY A 91 21.85 -6.47 3.46
CA GLY A 91 22.51 -7.38 4.41
C GLY A 91 23.65 -6.74 5.22
N SER A 92 23.92 -5.45 5.01
CA SER A 92 24.83 -4.66 5.83
C SER A 92 24.08 -4.07 7.03
N LYS A 93 24.77 -4.06 8.17
CA LYS A 93 24.24 -3.49 9.41
C LYS A 93 24.44 -1.98 9.38
N GLU A 94 23.42 -1.26 9.81
CA GLU A 94 23.61 0.16 10.12
C GLU A 94 24.50 0.28 11.36
N THR A 95 25.63 0.99 11.24
CA THR A 95 26.57 1.23 12.37
C THR A 95 26.74 2.71 12.69
N SER A 96 26.06 3.60 11.97
CA SER A 96 26.22 5.04 12.15
C SER A 96 25.51 5.57 13.40
N GLU A 97 26.14 6.56 14.04
CA GLU A 97 25.59 7.17 15.25
C GLU A 97 24.36 8.03 14.93
N LEU A 98 23.34 7.92 15.78
CA LEU A 98 22.07 8.64 15.63
C LEU A 98 22.18 10.12 16.03
N PHE A 99 23.23 10.47 16.78
CA PHE A 99 23.51 11.82 17.25
C PHE A 99 24.80 12.33 16.62
N GLU A 100 24.84 13.63 16.33
CA GLU A 100 26.07 14.28 15.89
C GLU A 100 27.04 14.42 17.07
N ALA A 101 28.35 14.42 16.80
CA ALA A 101 29.40 14.34 17.82
C ALA A 101 29.34 15.42 18.92
N LEU A 102 28.79 16.61 18.61
CA LEU A 102 28.64 17.73 19.55
C LEU A 102 27.29 17.72 20.27
N ALA A 103 26.36 16.83 19.91
CA ALA A 103 25.10 16.71 20.62
C ALA A 103 25.32 16.05 21.99
N GLY A 104 24.45 16.36 22.95
CA GLY A 104 24.48 15.73 24.27
C GLY A 104 24.49 16.73 25.40
N VAL A 105 25.03 16.31 26.54
CA VAL A 105 24.90 17.00 27.82
C VAL A 105 26.24 17.58 28.27
N TYR A 106 26.21 18.81 28.78
CA TYR A 106 27.39 19.58 29.18
C TYR A 106 27.16 20.26 30.54
N ARG A 107 28.21 20.34 31.36
CA ARG A 107 28.17 21.08 32.63
C ARG A 107 28.18 22.58 32.39
N THR A 108 27.56 23.31 33.32
CA THR A 108 27.40 24.77 33.30
C THR A 108 27.88 25.40 34.62
N LYS A 109 28.07 26.73 34.62
CA LYS A 109 28.64 27.53 35.73
C LYS A 109 27.91 27.34 37.06
N ASP A 110 26.59 27.24 37.00
CA ASP A 110 25.66 27.12 38.14
C ASP A 110 25.62 25.70 38.73
N ASN A 111 26.63 24.87 38.43
CA ASN A 111 26.67 23.45 38.79
C ASN A 111 25.41 22.69 38.32
N ASN A 112 24.90 23.05 37.15
CA ASN A 112 23.82 22.33 36.48
C ASN A 112 24.30 21.80 35.12
N TYR A 113 23.37 21.24 34.34
CA TYR A 113 23.63 20.77 32.99
C TYR A 113 22.73 21.45 31.96
N VAL A 114 23.22 21.53 30.74
CA VAL A 114 22.41 21.81 29.55
C VAL A 114 22.56 20.69 28.54
N ARG A 115 21.47 20.31 27.88
CA ARG A 115 21.50 19.46 26.69
C ARG A 115 21.43 20.32 25.44
N ILE A 116 22.35 20.10 24.50
CA ILE A 116 22.33 20.71 23.17
C ILE A 116 22.03 19.66 22.09
N HIS A 117 21.33 20.07 21.04
CA HIS A 117 20.93 19.19 19.94
C HIS A 117 21.47 19.70 18.59
N THR A 118 22.57 19.11 18.11
CA THR A 118 23.33 19.61 16.94
C THR A 118 23.20 18.74 15.69
N ASN A 119 22.26 17.78 15.65
CA ASN A 119 22.10 16.86 14.50
C ASN A 119 21.80 17.53 13.14
N PHE A 120 21.52 18.83 13.11
CA PHE A 120 21.39 19.59 11.87
C PHE A 120 22.51 20.62 11.75
N PRO A 121 23.13 20.81 10.56
CA PRO A 121 24.26 21.72 10.38
C PRO A 121 24.01 23.15 10.87
N HIS A 122 22.81 23.68 10.64
CA HIS A 122 22.45 25.03 11.09
C HIS A 122 22.24 25.13 12.61
N HIS A 123 21.81 24.06 13.29
CA HIS A 123 21.76 24.03 14.75
C HIS A 123 23.17 23.94 15.35
N ARG A 124 24.03 23.10 14.76
CA ARG A 124 25.44 23.02 15.12
C ARG A 124 26.12 24.38 15.01
N GLN A 125 25.99 25.03 13.86
CA GLN A 125 26.61 26.32 13.62
C GLN A 125 26.07 27.39 14.59
N GLY A 126 24.75 27.50 14.76
CA GLY A 126 24.19 28.52 15.63
C GLY A 126 24.56 28.34 17.11
N ILE A 127 24.74 27.11 17.61
CA ILE A 127 25.29 26.88 18.96
C ILE A 127 26.74 27.36 19.06
N LEU A 128 27.57 27.07 18.05
CA LEU A 128 28.96 27.54 18.00
C LEU A 128 29.05 29.06 17.90
N ASP A 129 28.14 29.71 17.18
CA ASP A 129 28.10 31.17 17.04
C ASP A 129 27.77 31.86 18.37
N ILE A 130 26.90 31.25 19.20
CA ILE A 130 26.58 31.74 20.55
C ILE A 130 27.79 31.55 21.48
N LEU A 131 28.39 30.36 21.46
CA LEU A 131 29.50 30.01 22.37
C LEU A 131 30.85 30.60 21.95
N LYS A 132 31.00 30.97 20.66
CA LYS A 132 32.24 31.50 20.06
C LYS A 132 33.45 30.61 20.30
N CYS A 133 33.27 29.29 20.17
CA CYS A 133 34.30 28.30 20.46
C CYS A 133 34.59 27.40 19.26
N GLN A 134 35.68 26.63 19.35
CA GLN A 134 36.00 25.60 18.36
C GLN A 134 34.96 24.47 18.39
N PRO A 135 34.73 23.76 17.27
CA PRO A 135 33.73 22.71 17.17
C PRO A 135 34.21 21.37 17.77
N THR A 136 34.61 21.39 19.04
CA THR A 136 34.98 20.17 19.80
C THR A 136 34.19 20.10 21.10
N ARG A 137 33.99 18.90 21.65
CA ARG A 137 33.23 18.72 22.90
C ARG A 137 33.92 19.43 24.06
N GLU A 138 35.24 19.44 24.07
CA GLU A 138 36.07 20.07 25.10
C GLU A 138 35.89 21.59 25.08
N SER A 139 35.95 22.20 23.89
CA SER A 139 35.80 23.64 23.72
C SER A 139 34.37 24.11 24.08
N ILE A 140 33.36 23.32 23.72
CA ILE A 140 31.97 23.58 24.11
C ILE A 140 31.81 23.45 25.63
N GLN A 141 32.40 22.42 26.23
CA GLN A 141 32.37 22.22 27.68
C GLN A 141 33.04 23.40 28.40
N GLU A 142 34.20 23.86 27.94
CA GLU A 142 34.88 25.03 28.51
C GLU A 142 34.03 26.30 28.40
N ALA A 143 33.46 26.57 27.22
CA ALA A 143 32.60 27.74 27.01
C ALA A 143 31.36 27.72 27.91
N LEU A 144 30.70 26.57 28.05
CA LEU A 144 29.49 26.42 28.87
C LEU A 144 29.74 26.56 30.38
N LEU A 145 30.97 26.37 30.86
CA LEU A 145 31.33 26.68 32.26
C LEU A 145 31.30 28.19 32.55
N GLY A 146 31.21 29.05 31.53
CA GLY A 146 30.96 30.49 31.68
C GLY A 146 29.48 30.88 31.79
N TRP A 147 28.55 29.97 31.50
CA TRP A 147 27.11 30.24 31.42
C TRP A 147 26.33 29.57 32.55
N ASN A 148 25.30 30.23 33.08
CA ASN A 148 24.27 29.51 33.84
C ASN A 148 23.37 28.74 32.85
N SER A 149 22.89 27.57 33.28
CA SER A 149 22.11 26.66 32.44
C SER A 149 20.87 27.31 31.77
N VAL A 150 20.07 28.05 32.54
CA VAL A 150 18.83 28.70 32.06
C VAL A 150 19.12 29.93 31.18
N ASP A 151 20.18 30.68 31.48
CA ASP A 151 20.58 31.85 30.69
C ASP A 151 21.00 31.41 29.28
N PHE A 152 21.76 30.31 29.18
CA PHE A 152 22.14 29.75 27.89
C PHE A 152 20.95 29.13 27.13
N GLU A 153 20.05 28.42 27.81
CA GLU A 153 18.79 27.95 27.20
C GLU A 153 18.00 29.12 26.58
N THR A 154 17.91 30.23 27.31
CA THR A 154 17.21 31.44 26.87
C THR A 154 17.89 32.06 25.65
N ALA A 155 19.20 32.28 25.72
CA ALA A 155 19.98 32.80 24.60
C ALA A 155 19.90 31.90 23.34
N ALA A 156 19.96 30.58 23.52
CA ALA A 156 19.76 29.63 22.43
C ALA A 156 18.36 29.73 21.83
N SER A 157 17.32 29.78 22.66
CA SER A 157 15.93 29.91 22.22
C SER A 157 15.69 31.21 21.45
N GLU A 158 16.23 32.35 21.92
CA GLU A 158 16.13 33.66 21.26
C GLU A 158 16.77 33.65 19.86
N ASN A 159 17.88 32.91 19.72
CA ASN A 159 18.56 32.67 18.45
C ASN A 159 17.96 31.50 17.64
N LYS A 160 16.78 30.99 18.03
CA LYS A 160 16.06 29.89 17.37
C LYS A 160 16.85 28.57 17.33
N MET A 161 17.82 28.42 18.23
CA MET A 161 18.59 27.21 18.47
C MET A 161 17.90 26.31 19.50
N VAL A 162 18.41 25.09 19.64
CA VAL A 162 17.78 24.02 20.42
C VAL A 162 18.73 23.52 21.50
N ALA A 163 18.58 24.14 22.68
CA ALA A 163 19.24 23.76 23.92
C ALA A 163 18.21 23.75 25.06
N THR A 164 18.45 22.97 26.10
CA THR A 164 17.52 22.85 27.23
C THR A 164 18.26 22.62 28.53
N ALA A 165 18.01 23.47 29.51
CA ALA A 165 18.53 23.33 30.86
C ALA A 165 17.91 22.12 31.56
N LEU A 166 18.73 21.34 32.25
CA LEU A 166 18.28 20.20 33.03
C LEU A 166 17.38 20.67 34.19
N ARG A 167 16.23 20.04 34.32
CA ARG A 167 15.27 20.28 35.41
C ARG A 167 14.85 18.97 36.06
N SER A 168 14.53 19.00 37.34
CA SER A 168 13.83 17.93 38.06
C SER A 168 12.30 18.00 37.80
N PHE A 169 11.56 17.00 38.26
CA PHE A 169 10.09 17.04 38.20
C PHE A 169 9.51 18.23 38.99
N GLU A 170 10.03 18.50 40.18
CA GLU A 170 9.58 19.63 41.00
C GLU A 170 9.81 20.97 40.30
N GLN A 171 11.01 21.16 39.71
CA GLN A 171 11.33 22.36 38.95
C GLN A 171 10.44 22.51 37.72
N TRP A 172 10.15 21.41 37.01
CA TRP A 172 9.24 21.43 35.87
C TRP A 172 7.80 21.76 36.28
N ASP A 173 7.31 21.14 37.36
CA ASP A 173 5.95 21.35 37.86
C ASP A 173 5.76 22.79 38.36
N ALA A 174 6.82 23.44 38.85
CA ALA A 174 6.84 24.85 39.23
C ALA A 174 6.99 25.80 38.03
N HIS A 175 7.58 25.34 36.92
CA HIS A 175 7.83 26.15 35.73
C HIS A 175 6.51 26.62 35.08
N PRO A 176 6.38 27.88 34.61
CA PRO A 176 5.12 28.40 34.06
C PRO A 176 4.55 27.57 32.91
N HIS A 177 5.41 26.99 32.08
CA HIS A 177 4.96 26.09 31.01
C HIS A 177 4.51 24.72 31.52
N GLY A 178 5.19 24.16 32.55
CA GLY A 178 4.75 22.92 33.17
C GLY A 178 3.39 23.07 33.86
N GLN A 179 3.12 24.25 34.45
CA GLN A 179 1.81 24.61 34.98
C GLN A 179 0.74 24.70 33.88
N ALA A 180 1.05 25.36 32.76
CA ALA A 180 0.12 25.48 31.63
C ALA A 180 -0.26 24.13 31.00
N LEU A 181 0.63 23.13 31.06
CA LEU A 181 0.36 21.79 30.54
C LEU A 181 -0.47 20.91 31.48
N ARG A 182 -0.63 21.27 32.76
CA ARG A 182 -1.34 20.41 33.73
C ARG A 182 -2.73 20.04 33.25
N GLY A 183 -3.03 18.75 33.25
CA GLY A 183 -4.34 18.22 32.82
C GLY A 183 -4.53 18.16 31.30
N THR A 184 -3.52 18.54 30.50
CA THR A 184 -3.57 18.39 29.05
C THR A 184 -3.50 16.90 28.69
N PRO A 185 -4.50 16.35 27.99
CA PRO A 185 -4.45 14.96 27.54
C PRO A 185 -3.30 14.73 26.54
N PRO A 186 -2.73 13.51 26.48
CA PRO A 186 -1.67 13.20 25.52
C PRO A 186 -2.16 13.21 24.06
N VAL A 187 -3.47 13.07 23.84
CA VAL A 187 -4.13 13.19 22.54
C VAL A 187 -5.45 13.92 22.70
N MET A 188 -5.73 14.89 21.82
CA MET A 188 -6.97 15.67 21.81
C MET A 188 -7.62 15.64 20.42
N LEU A 189 -8.96 15.64 20.40
CA LEU A 189 -9.78 15.78 19.20
C LEU A 189 -10.63 17.04 19.29
N LEU A 190 -10.54 17.89 18.27
CA LEU A 190 -11.27 19.15 18.20
C LEU A 190 -12.03 19.20 16.88
N LYS A 191 -13.33 19.53 16.88
CA LYS A 191 -14.06 19.79 15.63
C LYS A 191 -13.72 21.21 15.16
N VAL A 192 -13.24 21.34 13.92
CA VAL A 192 -12.73 22.61 13.36
C VAL A 192 -13.52 23.10 12.15
N GLY A 193 -14.51 22.33 11.70
CA GLY A 193 -15.42 22.75 10.65
C GLY A 193 -16.57 21.76 10.45
N ASP A 194 -17.65 22.22 9.85
CA ASP A 194 -18.76 21.37 9.45
C ASP A 194 -18.52 20.75 8.06
N ALA A 195 -18.93 19.50 7.92
CA ALA A 195 -18.87 18.73 6.70
C ALA A 195 -19.86 17.57 6.80
N PRO A 196 -20.38 17.05 5.68
CA PRO A 196 -21.23 15.86 5.71
C PRO A 196 -20.47 14.66 6.30
N LYS A 197 -21.24 13.67 6.78
CA LYS A 197 -20.68 12.37 7.18
C LYS A 197 -19.90 11.76 6.02
N ARG A 198 -18.74 11.20 6.33
CA ARG A 198 -17.89 10.52 5.36
C ARG A 198 -18.60 9.27 4.87
N GLU A 199 -18.71 9.15 3.55
CA GLU A 199 -19.21 7.92 2.92
C GLU A 199 -18.22 6.78 3.09
N VAL A 200 -18.76 5.59 3.33
CA VAL A 200 -17.97 4.42 3.64
C VAL A 200 -18.26 3.29 2.66
N LYS A 201 -17.21 2.78 2.01
CA LYS A 201 -17.30 1.65 1.08
C LYS A 201 -16.93 0.35 1.81
N GLY A 202 -17.82 -0.65 1.74
CA GLY A 202 -17.75 -1.89 2.52
C GLY A 202 -16.83 -2.99 1.97
N ASN A 203 -16.00 -2.70 0.96
CA ASN A 203 -15.12 -3.68 0.30
C ASN A 203 -13.63 -3.51 0.66
N ALA A 204 -13.32 -2.86 1.78
CA ALA A 204 -11.95 -2.62 2.21
C ALA A 204 -11.32 -3.88 2.83
N THR A 205 -10.12 -4.24 2.39
CA THR A 205 -9.34 -5.37 2.91
C THR A 205 -8.41 -4.96 4.05
N ARG A 206 -7.90 -3.73 4.03
CA ARG A 206 -7.10 -3.13 5.13
C ARG A 206 -7.88 -2.00 5.81
N PRO A 207 -7.64 -1.75 7.12
CA PRO A 207 -8.37 -0.72 7.87
C PRO A 207 -8.43 0.65 7.19
N LEU A 208 -7.28 1.17 6.77
CA LEU A 208 -7.14 2.51 6.18
C LEU A 208 -7.06 2.48 4.64
N GLU A 209 -7.46 1.38 4.01
CA GLU A 209 -7.44 1.29 2.55
C GLU A 209 -8.30 2.39 1.90
N GLY A 210 -7.70 3.14 0.97
CA GLY A 210 -8.35 4.25 0.28
C GLY A 210 -8.30 5.58 1.03
N ILE A 211 -7.71 5.64 2.22
CA ILE A 211 -7.45 6.88 2.95
C ILE A 211 -6.16 7.51 2.45
N ARG A 212 -6.23 8.76 1.98
CA ARG A 212 -5.07 9.51 1.49
C ARG A 212 -4.53 10.44 2.56
N ILE A 213 -3.23 10.35 2.83
CA ILE A 213 -2.56 11.15 3.85
C ILE A 213 -1.46 11.98 3.21
N LEU A 214 -1.55 13.29 3.38
CA LEU A 214 -0.51 14.22 2.99
C LEU A 214 0.35 14.54 4.22
N GLU A 215 1.58 14.02 4.24
CA GLU A 215 2.47 14.04 5.40
C GLU A 215 3.61 15.06 5.23
N LEU A 216 3.79 15.93 6.23
CA LEU A 216 4.86 16.91 6.37
C LEU A 216 5.48 16.76 7.76
N THR A 217 6.26 15.72 7.92
CA THR A 217 6.89 15.36 9.18
C THR A 217 8.38 15.12 9.00
N ARG A 218 9.15 15.13 10.10
CA ARG A 218 10.60 14.87 10.09
C ARG A 218 11.02 14.17 11.38
N VAL A 219 12.19 13.51 11.35
CA VAL A 219 12.87 12.92 12.50
C VAL A 219 12.24 11.62 13.01
N LEU A 220 11.33 11.64 13.99
CA LEU A 220 10.83 10.43 14.65
C LEU A 220 9.32 10.41 14.86
N ALA A 221 8.76 11.21 15.79
CA ALA A 221 7.35 11.05 16.20
C ALA A 221 6.34 11.18 15.05
N GLY A 222 6.45 12.24 14.24
CA GLY A 222 5.59 12.43 13.07
C GLY A 222 5.76 11.30 12.03
N PRO A 223 7.00 10.95 11.64
CA PRO A 223 7.23 9.82 10.75
C PRO A 223 6.74 8.46 11.28
N VAL A 224 6.85 8.18 12.58
CA VAL A 224 6.29 6.97 13.23
C VAL A 224 4.77 6.94 13.08
N CYS A 225 4.09 8.08 13.26
CA CYS A 225 2.66 8.19 12.98
C CYS A 225 2.33 7.82 11.53
N GLY A 226 3.02 8.45 10.57
CA GLY A 226 2.81 8.18 9.15
C GLY A 226 3.05 6.71 8.77
N ARG A 227 4.12 6.08 9.29
CA ARG A 227 4.45 4.68 8.95
C ARG A 227 3.42 3.72 9.54
N THR A 228 2.90 4.03 10.71
CA THR A 228 1.85 3.24 11.36
C THR A 228 0.56 3.28 10.53
N LEU A 229 0.18 4.46 10.04
CA LEU A 229 -1.01 4.61 9.19
C LEU A 229 -0.83 3.91 7.82
N ALA A 230 0.37 3.99 7.24
CA ALA A 230 0.73 3.25 6.02
C ALA A 230 0.68 1.72 6.24
N GLY A 231 1.19 1.25 7.39
CA GLY A 231 1.10 -0.14 7.84
C GLY A 231 -0.34 -0.64 8.05
N HIS A 232 -1.30 0.26 8.25
CA HIS A 232 -2.73 -0.04 8.26
C HIS A 232 -3.43 0.13 6.90
N GLY A 233 -2.69 0.46 5.84
CA GLY A 233 -3.16 0.49 4.45
C GLY A 233 -3.48 1.88 3.86
N ALA A 234 -3.10 2.97 4.54
CA ALA A 234 -3.28 4.32 4.00
C ALA A 234 -2.29 4.62 2.85
N ASP A 235 -2.72 5.40 1.85
CA ASP A 235 -1.81 5.98 0.84
C ASP A 235 -1.17 7.24 1.42
N VAL A 236 0.05 7.07 1.94
CA VAL A 236 0.80 8.14 2.60
C VAL A 236 1.81 8.75 1.63
N LEU A 237 1.61 10.03 1.29
CA LEU A 237 2.56 10.84 0.54
C LEU A 237 3.32 11.76 1.49
N TRP A 238 4.57 11.42 1.76
CA TRP A 238 5.51 12.23 2.52
C TRP A 238 6.16 13.29 1.62
N VAL A 239 5.85 14.55 1.90
CA VAL A 239 6.38 15.72 1.20
C VAL A 239 7.46 16.37 2.04
N THR A 240 8.67 16.42 1.50
CA THR A 240 9.78 17.22 2.05
C THR A 240 10.12 18.38 1.10
N SER A 241 11.15 19.15 1.42
CA SER A 241 11.68 20.20 0.53
C SER A 241 13.10 19.83 0.09
N PRO A 242 13.49 20.13 -1.17
CA PRO A 242 14.86 19.90 -1.64
C PRO A 242 15.91 20.71 -0.86
N LYS A 243 15.47 21.71 -0.08
CA LYS A 243 16.34 22.59 0.72
C LYS A 243 16.43 22.17 2.20
N LEU A 244 15.79 21.07 2.58
CA LEU A 244 15.86 20.52 3.95
C LEU A 244 16.79 19.31 4.00
N PRO A 245 17.61 19.16 5.06
CA PRO A 245 18.50 18.02 5.17
C PRO A 245 17.71 16.72 5.36
N ALA A 246 18.12 15.66 4.66
CA ALA A 246 17.63 14.30 4.91
C ALA A 246 18.27 13.72 6.19
N LEU A 247 17.67 12.68 6.75
CA LEU A 247 18.23 11.89 7.85
C LEU A 247 18.17 10.41 7.47
N PRO A 248 19.01 9.96 6.51
CA PRO A 248 18.86 8.65 5.85
C PRO A 248 18.62 7.49 6.82
N ASN A 249 19.34 7.45 7.93
CA ASN A 249 19.23 6.39 8.93
C ASN A 249 17.84 6.29 9.57
N LEU A 250 17.22 7.44 9.86
CA LEU A 250 15.85 7.47 10.38
C LEU A 250 14.84 7.32 9.26
N ASP A 251 15.13 7.91 8.11
CA ASP A 251 14.24 7.90 6.96
C ASP A 251 14.03 6.47 6.45
N VAL A 252 15.03 5.58 6.50
CA VAL A 252 14.88 4.15 6.11
C VAL A 252 13.82 3.44 6.96
N ASP A 253 13.89 3.51 8.29
CA ASP A 253 12.87 2.90 9.15
C ASP A 253 11.51 3.60 9.03
N THR A 254 11.52 4.93 8.99
CA THR A 254 10.30 5.72 9.13
C THR A 254 9.55 6.02 7.83
N SER A 255 10.13 5.67 6.67
CA SER A 255 9.49 5.76 5.35
C SER A 255 8.88 4.46 4.82
N ARG A 256 8.93 3.38 5.60
CA ARG A 256 8.28 2.10 5.26
C ARG A 256 6.82 2.29 4.85
N ASP A 257 6.45 1.67 3.73
CA ASP A 257 5.14 1.75 3.08
C ASP A 257 4.69 3.16 2.63
N LYS A 258 5.57 4.18 2.68
CA LYS A 258 5.27 5.55 2.24
C LYS A 258 5.77 5.84 0.83
N ARG A 259 5.16 6.84 0.22
CA ARG A 259 5.65 7.49 -0.99
C ARG A 259 6.34 8.77 -0.61
N THR A 260 7.41 9.13 -1.30
CA THR A 260 8.13 10.38 -1.03
C THR A 260 8.11 11.30 -2.25
N THR A 261 8.08 12.61 -2.00
CA THR A 261 8.28 13.64 -3.02
C THR A 261 8.87 14.90 -2.38
N GLN A 262 9.35 15.82 -3.20
CA GLN A 262 9.97 17.05 -2.75
C GLN A 262 9.25 18.25 -3.40
N LEU A 263 8.80 19.19 -2.56
CA LEU A 263 8.18 20.45 -2.97
C LEU A 263 8.73 21.59 -2.08
N ASP A 264 9.25 22.65 -2.68
CA ASP A 264 9.64 23.86 -1.96
C ASP A 264 8.45 24.81 -1.84
N LEU A 265 7.77 24.81 -0.70
CA LEU A 265 6.62 25.69 -0.47
C LEU A 265 6.94 27.20 -0.50
N ASN A 266 8.22 27.59 -0.58
CA ASN A 266 8.59 28.98 -0.86
C ASN A 266 8.42 29.34 -2.35
N ASP A 267 8.53 28.36 -3.24
CA ASP A 267 8.23 28.51 -4.66
C ASP A 267 6.70 28.55 -4.89
N PRO A 268 6.17 29.55 -5.62
CA PRO A 268 4.74 29.66 -5.88
C PRO A 268 4.13 28.46 -6.64
N ALA A 269 4.86 27.86 -7.60
CA ALA A 269 4.37 26.75 -8.41
C ALA A 269 4.29 25.46 -7.58
N ASP A 270 5.30 25.18 -6.78
CA ASP A 270 5.27 24.06 -5.84
C ASP A 270 4.18 24.25 -4.78
N ARG A 271 3.98 25.49 -4.31
CA ARG A 271 2.89 25.82 -3.37
C ARG A 271 1.51 25.57 -3.97
N GLN A 272 1.31 25.90 -5.25
CA GLN A 272 0.06 25.61 -5.97
C GLN A 272 -0.14 24.11 -6.17
N THR A 273 0.92 23.39 -6.51
CA THR A 273 0.91 21.92 -6.61
C THR A 273 0.51 21.30 -5.28
N PHE A 274 1.15 21.74 -4.19
CA PHE A 274 0.85 21.28 -2.84
C PHE A 274 -0.59 21.62 -2.42
N ALA A 275 -1.08 22.82 -2.72
CA ALA A 275 -2.48 23.19 -2.47
C ALA A 275 -3.48 22.32 -3.24
N SER A 276 -3.09 21.79 -4.40
CA SER A 276 -3.91 20.84 -5.15
C SER A 276 -3.92 19.46 -4.47
N LEU A 277 -2.76 18.99 -3.99
CA LEU A 277 -2.67 17.74 -3.20
C LEU A 277 -3.52 17.80 -1.92
N VAL A 278 -3.59 18.94 -1.24
CA VAL A 278 -4.43 19.14 -0.05
C VAL A 278 -5.91 18.85 -0.33
N LYS A 279 -6.42 19.19 -1.53
CA LYS A 279 -7.83 18.97 -1.89
C LYS A 279 -8.19 17.49 -2.01
N ASP A 280 -7.22 16.66 -2.34
CA ASP A 280 -7.39 15.21 -2.51
C ASP A 280 -7.06 14.40 -1.25
N ALA A 281 -6.59 15.06 -0.19
CA ALA A 281 -6.21 14.42 1.05
C ALA A 281 -7.42 14.20 1.98
N ASP A 282 -7.42 13.08 2.69
CA ASP A 282 -8.35 12.80 3.79
C ASP A 282 -7.77 13.18 5.15
N VAL A 283 -6.44 13.16 5.24
CA VAL A 283 -5.66 13.52 6.42
C VAL A 283 -4.51 14.44 5.99
N PHE A 284 -4.34 15.55 6.71
CA PHE A 284 -3.16 16.40 6.63
C PHE A 284 -2.34 16.21 7.90
N LEU A 285 -1.16 15.60 7.81
CA LEU A 285 -0.32 15.25 8.96
C LEU A 285 0.92 16.13 9.00
N GLN A 286 1.16 16.86 10.09
CA GLN A 286 2.32 17.72 10.21
C GLN A 286 2.98 17.71 11.60
N SER A 287 4.31 17.88 11.61
CA SER A 287 5.12 18.08 12.82
C SER A 287 6.20 19.16 12.62
N TYR A 288 5.93 20.13 11.74
CA TYR A 288 6.79 21.30 11.61
C TYR A 288 6.62 22.21 12.82
N ARG A 289 7.59 23.13 12.99
CA ARG A 289 7.52 24.14 14.04
C ARG A 289 6.15 24.85 14.02
N PRO A 290 5.57 25.16 15.21
CA PRO A 290 4.33 25.90 15.32
C PRO A 290 4.30 27.14 14.42
N GLY A 291 3.19 27.35 13.71
CA GLY A 291 3.00 28.45 12.76
C GLY A 291 3.73 28.34 11.42
N GLY A 292 4.68 27.40 11.26
CA GLY A 292 5.52 27.32 10.06
C GLY A 292 4.79 26.99 8.76
N LEU A 293 3.76 26.13 8.82
CA LEU A 293 2.89 25.84 7.67
C LEU A 293 1.73 26.83 7.56
N ALA A 294 1.24 27.34 8.68
CA ALA A 294 0.19 28.37 8.71
C ALA A 294 0.63 29.64 7.98
N SER A 295 1.87 30.09 8.18
CA SER A 295 2.45 31.23 7.46
C SER A 295 2.57 31.01 5.95
N LYS A 296 2.44 29.77 5.47
CA LYS A 296 2.45 29.40 4.06
C LYS A 296 1.06 29.15 3.48
N GLY A 297 0.00 29.36 4.27
CA GLY A 297 -1.39 29.15 3.86
C GLY A 297 -1.95 27.76 4.15
N PHE A 298 -1.23 26.92 4.90
CA PHE A 298 -1.63 25.54 5.22
C PHE A 298 -1.87 25.32 6.72
N GLY A 299 -2.45 26.32 7.38
CA GLY A 299 -2.92 26.19 8.77
C GLY A 299 -4.23 25.41 8.84
N VAL A 300 -4.66 25.06 10.05
CA VAL A 300 -5.83 24.22 10.33
C VAL A 300 -7.08 24.78 9.63
N GLU A 301 -7.39 26.06 9.83
CA GLU A 301 -8.56 26.71 9.26
C GLU A 301 -8.50 26.76 7.72
N GLN A 302 -7.34 27.09 7.15
CA GLN A 302 -7.17 27.19 5.70
C GLN A 302 -7.33 25.83 5.03
N VAL A 303 -6.76 24.77 5.62
CA VAL A 303 -6.86 23.41 5.11
C VAL A 303 -8.27 22.85 5.28
N ALA A 304 -8.91 23.04 6.43
CA ALA A 304 -10.29 22.62 6.65
C ALA A 304 -11.28 23.33 5.69
N LYS A 305 -11.02 24.60 5.35
CA LYS A 305 -11.78 25.34 4.34
C LYS A 305 -11.53 24.82 2.92
N ALA A 306 -10.28 24.48 2.59
CA ALA A 306 -9.92 23.95 1.27
C ALA A 306 -10.47 22.55 1.04
N ARG A 307 -10.57 21.74 2.10
CA ARG A 307 -11.08 20.36 2.06
C ARG A 307 -11.99 20.09 3.27
N PRO A 308 -13.30 20.38 3.17
CA PRO A 308 -14.25 20.00 4.21
C PRO A 308 -14.28 18.48 4.42
N GLY A 309 -14.32 18.03 5.68
CA GLY A 309 -14.28 16.61 6.06
C GLY A 309 -12.86 16.05 6.27
N ILE A 310 -11.83 16.92 6.27
CA ILE A 310 -10.44 16.53 6.50
C ILE A 310 -10.14 16.35 7.98
N VAL A 311 -9.20 15.44 8.27
CA VAL A 311 -8.54 15.34 9.58
C VAL A 311 -7.19 16.05 9.51
N TYR A 312 -7.01 17.13 10.28
CA TYR A 312 -5.74 17.85 10.39
C TYR A 312 -5.00 17.40 11.65
N ALA A 313 -3.85 16.77 11.52
CA ALA A 313 -3.07 16.26 12.64
C ALA A 313 -1.81 17.10 12.87
N SER A 314 -1.65 17.58 14.09
CA SER A 314 -0.53 18.42 14.52
C SER A 314 0.22 17.79 15.69
N LEU A 315 1.54 17.68 15.54
CA LEU A 315 2.43 17.29 16.61
C LEU A 315 3.42 18.42 16.94
N THR A 316 3.57 18.72 18.22
CA THR A 316 4.50 19.74 18.74
C THR A 316 5.29 19.20 19.93
N ALA A 317 6.38 19.85 20.33
CA ALA A 317 7.12 19.43 21.51
C ALA A 317 6.39 19.80 22.82
N PHE A 318 5.88 21.04 22.87
CA PHE A 318 5.45 21.71 24.09
C PHE A 318 3.95 22.04 24.12
N GLY A 319 3.17 21.55 23.17
CA GLY A 319 1.72 21.78 23.14
C GLY A 319 1.35 23.16 22.62
N TRP A 320 0.14 23.62 22.94
CA TRP A 320 -0.48 24.81 22.36
C TRP A 320 -0.61 25.98 23.35
N GLU A 321 -0.31 25.75 24.63
CA GLU A 321 -0.50 26.72 25.70
C GLU A 321 0.81 27.04 26.43
N GLY A 322 0.84 28.16 27.13
CA GLY A 322 1.99 28.60 27.93
C GLY A 322 3.17 29.14 27.12
N PRO A 323 4.25 29.57 27.79
CA PRO A 323 5.30 30.38 27.18
C PRO A 323 6.19 29.62 26.19
N TRP A 324 6.16 28.28 26.18
CA TRP A 324 6.99 27.47 25.28
C TRP A 324 6.21 26.88 24.10
N LYS A 325 4.93 27.25 23.90
CA LYS A 325 4.09 26.73 22.82
C LYS A 325 4.69 26.88 21.41
N ASP A 326 5.52 27.90 21.20
CA ASP A 326 6.15 28.21 19.91
C ASP A 326 7.61 27.72 19.83
N ARG A 327 8.13 27.07 20.89
CA ARG A 327 9.52 26.56 20.92
C ARG A 327 9.67 25.31 20.06
N ARG A 328 10.87 25.15 19.51
CA ARG A 328 11.33 23.91 18.88
C ARG A 328 11.64 22.88 19.97
N GLY A 329 11.48 21.61 19.67
CA GLY A 329 11.88 20.56 20.59
C GLY A 329 12.11 19.23 19.89
N PHE A 330 12.79 18.37 20.61
CA PHE A 330 13.08 16.98 20.31
C PHE A 330 12.80 16.18 21.58
N ASP A 331 12.58 14.87 21.48
CA ASP A 331 12.35 14.02 22.65
C ASP A 331 13.45 14.21 23.69
N SER A 332 14.73 14.08 23.31
CA SER A 332 15.84 14.25 24.26
C SER A 332 15.85 15.59 25.02
N LEU A 333 15.46 16.69 24.37
CA LEU A 333 15.32 18.00 25.01
C LEU A 333 14.10 18.04 25.92
N THR A 334 12.99 17.46 25.48
CA THR A 334 11.76 17.35 26.27
C THR A 334 12.01 16.53 27.54
N GLN A 335 12.72 15.40 27.46
CA GLN A 335 13.15 14.63 28.63
C GLN A 335 13.99 15.47 29.61
N THR A 336 14.90 16.30 29.06
CA THR A 336 15.79 17.16 29.86
C THR A 336 15.01 18.27 30.57
N ALA A 337 14.02 18.88 29.89
CA ALA A 337 13.15 19.91 30.46
C ALA A 337 12.17 19.37 31.50
N THR A 338 11.67 18.16 31.32
CA THR A 338 10.49 17.65 32.03
C THR A 338 10.80 16.73 33.21
N GLY A 339 12.06 16.64 33.66
CA GLY A 339 12.42 15.88 34.87
C GLY A 339 12.86 14.44 34.65
N TYR A 340 12.66 13.88 33.45
CA TYR A 340 12.95 12.47 33.16
C TYR A 340 14.42 12.11 33.43
N ASN A 341 15.36 12.93 32.95
CA ASN A 341 16.77 12.57 33.03
C ASN A 341 17.35 12.67 34.44
N VAL A 342 16.78 13.53 35.29
CA VAL A 342 17.13 13.61 36.72
C VAL A 342 16.58 12.39 37.46
N ALA A 343 15.29 12.12 37.28
CA ALA A 343 14.60 11.03 37.97
C ALA A 343 15.21 9.67 37.64
N GLU A 344 15.55 9.43 36.38
CA GLU A 344 16.18 8.17 35.95
C GLU A 344 17.59 8.01 36.51
N ALA A 345 18.37 9.10 36.54
CA ALA A 345 19.71 9.11 37.13
C ALA A 345 19.66 8.81 38.64
N GLU A 346 18.69 9.39 39.34
CA GLU A 346 18.44 9.13 40.76
C GLU A 346 18.12 7.67 41.06
N ALA A 347 17.22 7.05 40.29
CA ALA A 347 16.87 5.65 40.47
C ALA A 347 18.08 4.75 40.16
N TYR A 348 18.81 5.03 39.08
CA TYR A 348 20.00 4.25 38.73
C TYR A 348 21.11 4.36 39.77
N ALA A 349 21.31 5.56 40.33
CA ALA A 349 22.25 5.80 41.41
C ALA A 349 21.87 5.05 42.70
N ALA A 350 20.58 5.07 43.06
CA ALA A 350 20.06 4.31 44.20
C ALA A 350 20.26 2.80 44.02
N PHE A 351 20.07 2.27 42.81
CA PHE A 351 20.32 0.86 42.50
C PHE A 351 21.80 0.47 42.63
N ASN A 352 22.72 1.30 42.11
CA ASN A 352 24.15 1.01 42.17
C ASN A 352 24.80 1.35 43.53
N GLY A 353 24.05 1.94 44.47
CA GLY A 353 24.60 2.46 45.71
C GLY A 353 25.62 3.58 45.49
N THR A 354 25.51 4.31 44.37
CA THR A 354 26.43 5.40 44.04
C THR A 354 25.86 6.73 44.51
N ASP A 355 26.45 7.31 45.54
CA ASP A 355 26.19 8.69 45.94
C ASP A 355 27.22 9.65 45.33
N GLY A 356 26.75 10.81 44.89
CA GLY A 356 27.58 11.82 44.25
C GLY A 356 26.99 13.23 44.37
N PRO A 357 27.79 14.28 44.06
CA PRO A 357 27.33 15.66 44.15
C PRO A 357 26.16 15.90 43.19
N ARG A 358 25.13 16.61 43.69
CA ARG A 358 23.93 16.94 42.92
C ARG A 358 24.15 18.17 42.03
N PRO A 359 23.49 18.24 40.86
CA PRO A 359 22.69 17.20 40.23
C PRO A 359 23.57 16.07 39.69
N LEU A 360 23.06 14.84 39.72
CA LEU A 360 23.76 13.69 39.12
C LEU A 360 23.91 13.88 37.60
N PRO A 361 24.90 13.22 36.96
CA PRO A 361 24.96 13.13 35.50
C PRO A 361 23.61 12.65 34.95
N PRO A 362 22.98 13.40 34.02
CA PRO A 362 21.66 13.07 33.51
C PRO A 362 21.65 11.71 32.80
N LYS A 363 20.65 10.87 33.10
CA LYS A 363 20.47 9.56 32.46
C LYS A 363 19.29 9.61 31.49
N ALA A 364 19.55 9.36 30.21
CA ALA A 364 18.49 9.25 29.21
C ALA A 364 17.65 7.98 29.42
N LEU A 365 16.38 8.02 29.00
CA LEU A 365 15.63 6.79 28.79
C LEU A 365 16.37 5.89 27.77
N PRO A 366 16.19 4.56 27.83
CA PRO A 366 16.86 3.60 26.93
C PRO A 366 16.51 3.76 25.43
N MET A 367 15.51 4.61 25.13
CA MET A 367 14.97 4.92 23.80
C MET A 367 14.35 6.33 23.78
N GLN A 368 14.00 6.84 22.59
CA GLN A 368 13.19 8.07 22.44
C GLN A 368 11.70 7.75 22.67
N ALA A 369 11.37 7.40 23.92
CA ALA A 369 10.04 6.89 24.28
C ALA A 369 8.91 7.91 24.11
N LEU A 370 9.19 9.21 24.26
CA LEU A 370 8.19 10.27 24.10
C LEU A 370 7.86 10.45 22.62
N ASP A 371 8.86 10.40 21.73
CA ASP A 371 8.67 10.49 20.28
C ASP A 371 7.85 9.29 19.76
N HIS A 372 8.25 8.07 20.11
CA HIS A 372 7.55 6.86 19.66
C HIS A 372 6.12 6.80 20.20
N ALA A 373 5.92 7.01 21.51
CA ALA A 373 4.58 7.08 22.09
C ALA A 373 3.72 8.17 21.45
N ALA A 374 4.27 9.37 21.22
CA ALA A 374 3.55 10.46 20.56
C ALA A 374 3.17 10.12 19.12
N GLY A 375 4.03 9.43 18.37
CA GLY A 375 3.72 8.97 17.01
C GLY A 375 2.53 8.01 16.98
N TYR A 376 2.52 7.01 17.86
CA TYR A 376 1.39 6.08 17.97
C TYR A 376 0.12 6.74 18.51
N MET A 377 0.23 7.66 19.48
CA MET A 377 -0.91 8.43 19.98
C MET A 377 -1.51 9.35 18.90
N LEU A 378 -0.68 9.90 18.02
CA LEU A 378 -1.13 10.70 16.90
C LEU A 378 -1.84 9.84 15.84
N ALA A 379 -1.34 8.64 15.57
CA ALA A 379 -2.02 7.67 14.70
C ALA A 379 -3.38 7.25 15.29
N PHE A 380 -3.42 6.92 16.59
CA PHE A 380 -4.65 6.66 17.34
C PHE A 380 -5.65 7.82 17.22
N GLY A 381 -5.21 9.05 17.45
CA GLY A 381 -6.04 10.24 17.32
C GLY A 381 -6.57 10.46 15.90
N ILE A 382 -5.74 10.25 14.86
CA ILE A 382 -6.16 10.33 13.45
C ILE A 382 -7.25 9.31 13.15
N GLN A 383 -7.06 8.06 13.55
CA GLN A 383 -8.05 7.00 13.33
C GLN A 383 -9.34 7.26 14.10
N ALA A 384 -9.27 7.76 15.32
CA ALA A 384 -10.42 8.19 16.10
C ALA A 384 -11.17 9.34 15.43
N ALA A 385 -10.46 10.35 14.92
CA ALA A 385 -11.05 11.45 14.15
C ALA A 385 -11.70 10.95 12.86
N LEU A 386 -11.07 10.02 12.14
CA LEU A 386 -11.65 9.38 10.96
C LEU A 386 -12.95 8.63 11.30
N CYS A 387 -13.01 7.92 12.43
CA CYS A 387 -14.26 7.33 12.93
C CYS A 387 -15.33 8.40 13.13
N ARG A 388 -14.99 9.54 13.76
CA ARG A 388 -15.93 10.67 13.93
C ARG A 388 -16.41 11.26 12.61
N THR A 389 -15.56 11.33 11.58
CA THR A 389 -16.02 11.77 10.25
C THR A 389 -17.12 10.87 9.69
N ILE A 390 -17.12 9.57 10.02
CA ILE A 390 -18.18 8.63 9.61
C ILE A 390 -19.45 8.84 10.45
N VAL A 391 -19.31 8.87 11.77
CA VAL A 391 -20.48 8.87 12.67
C VAL A 391 -21.13 10.24 12.84
N GLU A 392 -20.35 11.31 12.80
CA GLU A 392 -20.77 12.69 13.07
C GLU A 392 -20.57 13.63 11.86
N GLY A 393 -19.62 13.35 10.97
CA GLY A 393 -19.18 14.28 9.93
C GLY A 393 -18.19 15.32 10.47
N GLY A 394 -18.05 16.45 9.79
CA GLY A 394 -17.15 17.53 10.18
C GLY A 394 -15.68 17.35 9.77
N SER A 395 -14.94 18.45 9.83
CA SER A 395 -13.47 18.48 9.82
C SER A 395 -12.96 18.46 11.26
N TRP A 396 -11.89 17.72 11.51
CA TRP A 396 -11.36 17.49 12.86
C TRP A 396 -9.88 17.83 12.93
N GLU A 397 -9.43 18.39 14.05
CA GLU A 397 -8.03 18.55 14.39
C GLU A 397 -7.63 17.54 15.47
N VAL A 398 -6.51 16.86 15.24
CA VAL A 398 -5.84 15.98 16.20
C VAL A 398 -4.61 16.69 16.73
N ARG A 399 -4.48 16.77 18.05
CA ARG A 399 -3.35 17.43 18.71
C ARG A 399 -2.63 16.45 19.65
N VAL A 400 -1.32 16.32 19.47
CA VAL A 400 -0.43 15.57 20.37
C VAL A 400 0.82 16.41 20.67
N SER A 401 1.28 16.40 21.91
CA SER A 401 2.58 17.00 22.25
C SER A 401 3.47 16.07 23.05
N LEU A 402 4.79 16.16 22.80
CA LEU A 402 5.77 15.34 23.51
C LEU A 402 5.71 15.55 25.03
N ALA A 403 5.53 16.81 25.47
CA ALA A 403 5.44 17.13 26.89
C ALA A 403 4.17 16.56 27.55
N ALA A 404 3.01 16.58 26.88
CA ALA A 404 1.78 15.96 27.39
C ALA A 404 1.88 14.42 27.40
N VAL A 405 2.49 13.82 26.38
CA VAL A 405 2.81 12.38 26.37
C VAL A 405 3.78 12.03 27.51
N GLY A 406 4.78 12.88 27.77
CA GLY A 406 5.66 12.76 28.92
C GLY A 406 4.92 12.88 30.26
N GLN A 407 3.93 13.76 30.39
CA GLN A 407 3.10 13.80 31.59
C GLN A 407 2.26 12.52 31.77
N TRP A 408 1.72 11.98 30.67
CA TRP A 408 0.99 10.71 30.69
C TRP A 408 1.89 9.53 31.08
N ILE A 409 3.07 9.37 30.49
CA ILE A 409 4.01 8.30 30.87
C ILE A 409 4.39 8.42 32.35
N ARG A 410 4.65 9.64 32.84
CA ARG A 410 4.92 9.89 34.27
C ARG A 410 3.74 9.46 35.15
N SER A 411 2.50 9.69 34.72
CA SER A 411 1.29 9.32 35.46
C SER A 411 1.06 7.82 35.61
N LEU A 412 1.71 6.98 34.79
CA LEU A 412 1.67 5.52 34.93
C LEU A 412 2.40 5.03 36.21
N GLY A 413 3.18 5.91 36.83
CA GLY A 413 4.02 5.63 37.98
C GLY A 413 5.39 5.11 37.58
N ARG A 414 6.19 4.80 38.60
CA ARG A 414 7.57 4.31 38.45
C ARG A 414 7.72 2.97 39.15
N LEU A 415 8.69 2.19 38.68
CA LEU A 415 9.15 0.98 39.35
C LEU A 415 10.11 1.36 40.48
N ASP A 416 10.23 0.51 41.49
CA ASP A 416 11.33 0.67 42.44
C ASP A 416 12.67 0.43 41.72
N PRO A 417 13.77 1.09 42.15
CA PRO A 417 15.06 0.98 41.49
C PRO A 417 15.61 -0.44 41.35
N VAL A 418 15.32 -1.34 42.29
CA VAL A 418 15.83 -2.72 42.26
C VAL A 418 15.13 -3.48 41.16
N THR A 419 13.79 -3.50 41.12
CA THR A 419 13.04 -4.15 40.04
C THR A 419 13.37 -3.52 38.68
N ALA A 420 13.50 -2.20 38.59
CA ALA A 420 13.80 -1.49 37.34
C ALA A 420 15.10 -1.96 36.66
N PHE A 421 16.19 -2.06 37.42
CA PHE A 421 17.53 -2.28 36.84
C PHE A 421 18.10 -3.67 37.09
N LYS A 422 17.54 -4.45 38.03
CA LYS A 422 17.91 -5.86 38.24
C LYS A 422 17.09 -6.81 37.37
N ASP A 423 15.78 -6.60 37.34
CA ASP A 423 14.85 -7.50 36.64
C ASP A 423 14.52 -6.98 35.22
N GLY A 424 14.75 -5.68 34.96
CA GLY A 424 14.61 -5.09 33.64
C GLY A 424 15.62 -5.64 32.65
N VAL A 425 15.12 -6.14 31.53
CA VAL A 425 15.94 -6.71 30.46
C VAL A 425 16.40 -5.59 29.54
N PRO A 426 17.70 -5.27 29.44
CA PRO A 426 18.17 -4.23 28.53
C PRO A 426 17.68 -4.48 27.11
N LEU A 427 17.44 -3.39 26.36
CA LEU A 427 17.17 -3.55 24.94
C LEU A 427 18.39 -4.19 24.25
N PRO A 428 18.16 -5.04 23.23
CA PRO A 428 19.24 -5.61 22.44
C PRO A 428 20.20 -4.51 21.99
N PRO A 429 21.52 -4.77 21.96
CA PRO A 429 22.48 -3.84 21.36
C PRO A 429 21.99 -3.38 19.99
N ARG A 430 22.40 -2.18 19.56
CA ARG A 430 22.10 -1.68 18.20
C ARG A 430 22.89 -2.47 17.13
N SER A 431 22.69 -3.79 17.10
CA SER A 431 23.36 -4.75 16.24
C SER A 431 22.43 -5.94 16.00
N MET A 432 22.35 -6.41 14.76
CA MET A 432 21.37 -7.40 14.31
C MET A 432 21.69 -8.87 14.67
N GLN A 433 22.57 -9.11 15.66
CA GLN A 433 22.99 -10.45 16.09
C GLN A 433 22.17 -11.00 17.27
N ASP A 434 21.33 -10.17 17.87
CA ASP A 434 20.51 -10.61 18.99
C ASP A 434 19.32 -11.45 18.48
N PRO A 435 19.19 -12.73 18.91
CA PRO A 435 18.11 -13.61 18.47
C PRO A 435 16.70 -13.05 18.68
N GLU A 436 16.52 -12.14 19.66
CA GLU A 436 15.25 -11.51 19.97
C GLU A 436 14.74 -10.62 18.83
N VAL A 437 15.64 -9.94 18.12
CA VAL A 437 15.28 -9.01 17.02
C VAL A 437 15.38 -9.65 15.65
N THR A 438 16.29 -10.62 15.44
CA THR A 438 16.53 -11.23 14.12
C THR A 438 15.27 -11.79 13.47
N ARG A 439 14.32 -12.30 14.28
CA ARG A 439 13.04 -12.84 13.78
C ARG A 439 12.12 -11.78 13.16
N TYR A 440 12.18 -10.53 13.63
CA TYR A 440 11.26 -9.45 13.27
C TYR A 440 11.94 -8.33 12.48
N THR A 441 13.22 -8.50 12.15
CA THR A 441 14.01 -7.59 11.34
C THR A 441 13.37 -7.29 9.99
N SER A 442 13.24 -6.00 9.67
CA SER A 442 12.95 -5.56 8.30
C SER A 442 14.24 -5.54 7.48
N ARG A 443 14.24 -6.27 6.35
CA ARG A 443 15.33 -6.24 5.36
C ARG A 443 14.97 -5.28 4.24
N VAL A 444 15.82 -4.30 4.03
CA VAL A 444 15.69 -3.32 2.97
C VAL A 444 16.72 -3.65 1.90
N SER A 445 16.26 -3.77 0.66
CA SER A 445 17.12 -3.88 -0.51
C SER A 445 17.02 -2.60 -1.32
N GLU A 446 18.16 -2.06 -1.74
CA GLU A 446 18.23 -1.10 -2.82
C GLU A 446 17.60 -1.69 -4.07
N LEU A 447 16.68 -0.94 -4.67
CA LEU A 447 16.22 -1.25 -6.00
C LEU A 447 17.37 -0.94 -6.96
N SER A 448 18.11 -1.98 -7.36
CA SER A 448 19.14 -1.82 -8.40
C SER A 448 18.50 -1.19 -9.63
N SER A 449 19.17 -0.20 -10.22
CA SER A 449 18.72 0.49 -11.45
C SER A 449 18.59 -0.44 -12.67
N GLN A 450 18.86 -1.74 -12.50
CA GLN A 450 18.80 -2.78 -13.53
C GLN A 450 17.76 -3.89 -13.25
N SER A 451 16.94 -3.80 -12.21
CA SER A 451 15.90 -4.80 -11.92
C SER A 451 14.49 -4.29 -12.30
N PRO A 452 13.78 -4.89 -13.28
CA PRO A 452 12.38 -4.59 -13.50
C PRO A 452 11.52 -5.29 -12.43
N HIS A 453 11.15 -4.52 -11.42
CA HIS A 453 9.99 -4.65 -10.52
C HIS A 453 9.83 -5.92 -9.65
N SER A 454 9.85 -5.74 -8.33
CA SER A 454 8.89 -6.39 -7.42
C SER A 454 8.88 -5.74 -6.03
N VAL A 455 7.84 -4.96 -5.69
CA VAL A 455 7.22 -4.96 -4.35
C VAL A 455 5.74 -4.63 -4.52
N HIS A 456 4.88 -5.58 -4.19
CA HIS A 456 3.43 -5.39 -4.05
C HIS A 456 3.14 -4.53 -2.80
N THR A 457 2.47 -3.38 -2.94
CA THR A 457 1.11 -3.11 -2.39
C THR A 457 0.67 -1.64 -2.57
N SER A 458 -0.61 -1.51 -2.92
CA SER A 458 -1.56 -0.39 -2.75
C SER A 458 -1.20 1.06 -3.13
N MET A 459 -1.95 1.54 -4.14
CA MET A 459 -2.39 2.92 -4.43
C MET A 459 -1.32 3.99 -4.71
N ARG A 460 -1.12 4.27 -6.01
CA ARG A 460 -0.69 5.59 -6.53
C ARG A 460 -1.61 5.96 -7.70
N PRO A 461 -2.01 7.23 -7.92
CA PRO A 461 -2.25 7.71 -9.27
C PRO A 461 -0.89 7.70 -9.96
N SER A 462 -0.60 6.64 -10.69
CA SER A 462 0.63 6.52 -11.49
C SER A 462 0.50 7.42 -12.71
N ALA A 463 1.64 7.86 -13.26
CA ALA A 463 1.73 8.19 -14.68
C ALA A 463 0.88 7.18 -15.48
N VAL A 464 0.11 7.66 -16.45
CA VAL A 464 -0.87 6.87 -17.22
C VAL A 464 -0.28 5.49 -17.49
N ARG A 465 -0.80 4.46 -16.81
CA ARG A 465 -0.31 3.09 -16.98
C ARG A 465 -0.79 2.65 -18.35
N LEU A 466 0.13 2.64 -19.31
CA LEU A 466 -0.17 2.20 -20.66
C LEU A 466 -0.40 0.68 -20.64
N LEU A 467 -1.52 0.23 -21.20
CA LEU A 467 -1.97 -1.15 -21.20
C LEU A 467 -1.16 -1.98 -22.21
N ASN A 468 -0.60 -3.11 -21.78
CA ASN A 468 -0.01 -4.11 -22.66
C ASN A 468 -0.99 -5.28 -22.86
N ILE A 469 -1.42 -5.50 -24.10
CA ILE A 469 -2.39 -6.54 -24.45
C ILE A 469 -1.68 -7.70 -25.13
N LEU A 470 -1.91 -8.92 -24.65
CA LEU A 470 -1.48 -10.16 -25.31
C LEU A 470 -2.69 -10.89 -25.90
N VAL A 471 -2.59 -11.29 -27.16
CA VAL A 471 -3.66 -11.98 -27.89
C VAL A 471 -3.17 -13.32 -28.44
N PRO A 472 -3.47 -14.43 -27.75
CA PRO A 472 -3.27 -15.77 -28.31
C PRO A 472 -4.18 -16.01 -29.51
N VAL A 473 -3.60 -16.55 -30.58
CA VAL A 473 -4.30 -16.94 -31.81
C VAL A 473 -3.92 -18.37 -32.19
N LYS A 474 -4.88 -19.18 -32.63
CA LYS A 474 -4.69 -20.56 -33.08
C LYS A 474 -4.99 -20.68 -34.59
N ARG A 475 -4.18 -21.48 -35.27
CA ARG A 475 -4.41 -21.92 -36.65
C ARG A 475 -5.28 -23.17 -36.63
N THR A 476 -6.49 -23.10 -37.17
CA THR A 476 -7.44 -24.22 -37.23
C THR A 476 -7.83 -24.53 -38.67
N VAL A 477 -8.45 -25.69 -38.90
CA VAL A 477 -9.15 -25.95 -40.17
C VAL A 477 -10.21 -24.86 -40.38
N ASP A 478 -10.36 -24.38 -41.61
CA ASP A 478 -11.33 -23.35 -41.94
C ASP A 478 -12.75 -23.86 -41.65
N TYR A 479 -13.56 -23.06 -40.95
CA TYR A 479 -14.89 -23.45 -40.48
C TYR A 479 -15.86 -23.82 -41.62
N ALA A 480 -15.59 -23.40 -42.87
CA ALA A 480 -16.38 -23.77 -44.03
C ALA A 480 -16.02 -25.14 -44.61
N VAL A 481 -14.93 -25.76 -44.15
CA VAL A 481 -14.46 -27.07 -44.61
C VAL A 481 -15.16 -28.18 -43.83
N LYS A 482 -15.74 -29.14 -44.56
CA LYS A 482 -16.25 -30.37 -43.97
C LYS A 482 -15.10 -31.34 -43.69
N ILE A 483 -14.76 -31.50 -42.41
CA ILE A 483 -13.75 -32.45 -41.94
C ILE A 483 -14.14 -33.91 -42.23
N ARG A 484 -13.13 -34.76 -42.39
CA ARG A 484 -13.26 -36.22 -42.57
C ARG A 484 -12.37 -36.92 -41.57
N VAL A 485 -12.83 -38.05 -41.04
CA VAL A 485 -12.03 -38.90 -40.14
C VAL A 485 -11.01 -39.67 -40.96
N ASN A 486 -9.78 -39.77 -40.45
CA ASN A 486 -8.73 -40.54 -41.11
C ASN A 486 -9.07 -42.04 -41.16
N PRO A 487 -8.62 -42.79 -42.17
CA PRO A 487 -8.85 -44.23 -42.25
C PRO A 487 -8.33 -45.02 -41.03
N ASP A 488 -7.27 -44.52 -40.38
CA ASP A 488 -6.70 -45.10 -39.16
C ASP A 488 -7.53 -44.83 -37.88
N GLN A 489 -8.57 -44.01 -37.98
CA GLN A 489 -9.43 -43.59 -36.87
C GLN A 489 -8.66 -42.95 -35.70
N LYS A 490 -7.48 -42.39 -35.93
CA LYS A 490 -6.67 -41.72 -34.91
C LYS A 490 -6.73 -40.19 -34.97
N GLY A 491 -7.42 -39.63 -35.96
CA GLY A 491 -7.53 -38.19 -36.15
C GLY A 491 -8.44 -37.81 -37.33
N VAL A 492 -8.34 -36.54 -37.73
CA VAL A 492 -9.04 -35.98 -38.88
C VAL A 492 -8.05 -35.57 -39.97
N ASP A 493 -8.53 -35.43 -41.20
CA ASP A 493 -7.70 -34.98 -42.33
C ASP A 493 -7.34 -33.50 -42.20
N LEU A 494 -6.05 -33.21 -42.01
CA LEU A 494 -5.50 -31.87 -41.87
C LEU A 494 -4.91 -31.33 -43.19
N ASN A 495 -5.02 -32.05 -44.32
CA ASN A 495 -4.56 -31.55 -45.63
C ASN A 495 -5.60 -30.67 -46.33
N VAL A 496 -6.21 -29.77 -45.57
CA VAL A 496 -7.28 -28.89 -46.01
C VAL A 496 -6.93 -27.42 -45.75
N LYS A 497 -7.75 -26.51 -46.25
CA LYS A 497 -7.59 -25.08 -45.99
C LYS A 497 -7.67 -24.80 -44.49
N HIS A 498 -6.74 -24.00 -44.00
CA HIS A 498 -6.72 -23.51 -42.62
C HIS A 498 -6.90 -21.99 -42.58
N SER A 499 -7.41 -21.50 -41.46
CA SER A 499 -7.59 -20.08 -41.17
C SER A 499 -7.25 -19.80 -39.71
N MET A 500 -7.32 -18.53 -39.32
CA MET A 500 -7.38 -18.19 -37.89
C MET A 500 -8.68 -18.75 -37.31
N ASN A 501 -8.62 -19.22 -36.07
CA ASN A 501 -9.82 -19.60 -35.31
C ASN A 501 -10.79 -18.40 -35.25
N PRO A 502 -12.09 -18.56 -35.57
CA PRO A 502 -13.03 -17.45 -35.62
C PRO A 502 -13.14 -16.64 -34.31
N PHE A 503 -13.02 -17.30 -33.16
CA PHE A 503 -13.04 -16.60 -31.86
C PHE A 503 -11.79 -15.75 -31.63
N ASP A 504 -10.65 -16.16 -32.18
CA ASP A 504 -9.39 -15.44 -32.04
C ASP A 504 -9.35 -14.20 -32.96
N GLU A 505 -9.99 -14.26 -34.13
CA GLU A 505 -10.19 -13.06 -34.98
C GLU A 505 -10.95 -11.95 -34.22
N ILE A 506 -11.95 -12.34 -33.42
CA ILE A 506 -12.71 -11.42 -32.56
C ILE A 506 -11.83 -10.89 -31.43
N ALA A 507 -10.96 -11.71 -30.85
CA ALA A 507 -10.02 -11.29 -29.82
C ALA A 507 -9.02 -10.25 -30.34
N VAL A 508 -8.49 -10.47 -31.55
CA VAL A 508 -7.62 -9.49 -32.23
C VAL A 508 -8.38 -8.20 -32.53
N GLU A 509 -9.62 -8.28 -33.04
CA GLU A 509 -10.44 -7.09 -33.29
C GLU A 509 -10.71 -6.29 -32.01
N GLU A 510 -11.06 -6.94 -30.90
CA GLU A 510 -11.31 -6.25 -29.62
C GLU A 510 -10.05 -5.53 -29.14
N ALA A 511 -8.88 -6.19 -29.18
CA ALA A 511 -7.63 -5.55 -28.79
C ALA A 511 -7.34 -4.29 -29.62
N VAL A 512 -7.58 -4.35 -30.94
CA VAL A 512 -7.38 -3.20 -31.83
C VAL A 512 -8.41 -2.09 -31.56
N ARG A 513 -9.68 -2.44 -31.31
CA ARG A 513 -10.73 -1.47 -30.94
C ARG A 513 -10.46 -0.81 -29.59
N LEU A 514 -9.94 -1.55 -28.61
CA LEU A 514 -9.52 -0.99 -27.33
C LEU A 514 -8.43 0.06 -27.55
N ARG A 515 -7.43 -0.22 -28.39
CA ARG A 515 -6.42 0.79 -28.76
C ARG A 515 -7.02 1.99 -29.49
N GLU A 516 -8.01 1.81 -30.35
CA GLU A 516 -8.68 2.94 -31.03
C GLU A 516 -9.48 3.82 -30.06
N LYS A 517 -10.15 3.21 -29.08
CA LYS A 517 -10.94 3.92 -28.05
C LYS A 517 -10.06 4.60 -27.00
N LEU A 518 -9.06 3.89 -26.50
CA LEU A 518 -8.19 4.32 -25.40
C LEU A 518 -6.93 5.06 -25.87
N LYS A 519 -6.65 5.04 -27.17
CA LYS A 519 -5.54 5.74 -27.84
C LYS A 519 -4.21 5.48 -27.14
N ASP A 520 -3.61 6.53 -26.60
CA ASP A 520 -2.30 6.51 -25.97
C ASP A 520 -2.27 5.66 -24.70
N GLU A 521 -3.43 5.29 -24.11
CA GLU A 521 -3.49 4.41 -22.95
C GLU A 521 -3.22 2.93 -23.27
N VAL A 522 -3.07 2.53 -24.54
CA VAL A 522 -2.62 1.17 -24.93
C VAL A 522 -1.21 1.25 -25.50
N LYS A 523 -0.22 0.69 -24.79
CA LYS A 523 1.20 0.71 -25.17
C LYS A 523 1.48 -0.20 -26.35
N SER A 524 0.98 -1.44 -26.28
CA SER A 524 1.33 -2.49 -27.24
C SER A 524 0.27 -3.58 -27.30
N ILE A 525 0.10 -4.14 -28.50
CA ILE A 525 -0.69 -5.35 -28.77
C ILE A 525 0.27 -6.41 -29.33
N LYS A 526 0.58 -7.44 -28.54
CA LYS A 526 1.39 -8.58 -28.98
C LYS A 526 0.49 -9.77 -29.27
N VAL A 527 0.75 -10.49 -30.36
CA VAL A 527 0.01 -11.70 -30.73
C VAL A 527 0.89 -12.93 -30.58
N VAL A 528 0.36 -14.03 -30.07
CA VAL A 528 1.13 -15.26 -29.85
C VAL A 528 0.43 -16.47 -30.45
N THR A 529 1.19 -17.36 -31.10
CA THR A 529 0.70 -18.66 -31.58
C THR A 529 1.64 -19.75 -31.11
N ILE A 530 1.08 -20.90 -30.73
CA ILE A 530 1.82 -22.12 -30.40
C ILE A 530 1.40 -23.16 -31.43
N GLY A 531 2.32 -23.62 -32.27
CA GLY A 531 1.95 -24.45 -33.42
C GLY A 531 3.06 -24.70 -34.44
N PRO A 532 2.76 -25.49 -35.48
CA PRO A 532 3.70 -25.84 -36.55
C PRO A 532 4.27 -24.61 -37.26
N THR A 533 5.29 -24.79 -38.11
CA THR A 533 5.92 -23.68 -38.85
C THR A 533 4.89 -22.84 -39.62
N LYS A 534 3.86 -23.49 -40.17
CA LYS A 534 2.75 -22.86 -40.91
C LYS A 534 1.86 -21.96 -40.05
N ALA A 535 1.88 -22.07 -38.72
CA ALA A 535 1.12 -21.20 -37.82
C ALA A 535 1.57 -19.74 -37.88
N ALA A 536 2.81 -19.47 -38.30
CA ALA A 536 3.32 -18.11 -38.50
C ALA A 536 2.48 -17.29 -39.51
N GLU A 537 1.80 -17.93 -40.47
CA GLU A 537 0.88 -17.24 -41.38
C GLU A 537 -0.31 -16.60 -40.64
N THR A 538 -0.80 -17.25 -39.57
CA THR A 538 -1.91 -16.75 -38.75
C THR A 538 -1.49 -15.50 -37.97
N LEU A 539 -0.25 -15.45 -37.46
CA LEU A 539 0.31 -14.24 -36.86
C LEU A 539 0.37 -13.08 -37.87
N ARG A 540 0.74 -13.35 -39.12
CA ARG A 540 0.79 -12.31 -40.17
C ARG A 540 -0.60 -11.71 -40.44
N THR A 541 -1.65 -12.52 -40.40
CA THR A 541 -3.04 -12.03 -40.47
C THR A 541 -3.36 -11.10 -39.29
N ALA A 542 -3.04 -11.50 -38.06
CA ALA A 542 -3.30 -10.67 -36.86
C ALA A 542 -2.49 -9.35 -36.87
N LEU A 543 -1.23 -9.40 -37.33
CA LEU A 543 -0.38 -8.23 -37.54
C LEU A 543 -0.92 -7.27 -38.61
N ALA A 544 -1.62 -7.82 -39.63
CA ALA A 544 -2.28 -7.04 -40.67
C ALA A 544 -3.60 -6.41 -40.20
N MET A 545 -4.30 -7.03 -39.24
CA MET A 545 -5.48 -6.45 -38.58
C MET A 545 -5.11 -5.28 -37.68
N GLY A 546 -3.97 -5.35 -36.99
CA GLY A 546 -3.49 -4.21 -36.22
C GLY A 546 -2.46 -4.51 -35.12
N ALA A 547 -2.14 -5.77 -34.82
CA ALA A 547 -1.16 -6.09 -33.77
C ALA A 547 0.25 -5.55 -34.10
N ASP A 548 1.06 -5.28 -33.08
CA ASP A 548 2.35 -4.58 -33.20
C ASP A 548 3.51 -5.56 -33.45
N ALA A 549 3.52 -6.68 -32.72
CA ALA A 549 4.55 -7.71 -32.81
C ALA A 549 3.95 -9.12 -32.58
N GLY A 550 4.61 -10.14 -33.11
CA GLY A 550 4.20 -11.54 -32.96
C GLY A 550 5.22 -12.42 -32.23
N ILE A 551 4.73 -13.46 -31.57
CA ILE A 551 5.55 -14.50 -30.93
C ILE A 551 5.07 -15.85 -31.46
N HIS A 552 5.97 -16.63 -32.04
CA HIS A 552 5.70 -17.97 -32.53
C HIS A 552 6.46 -18.97 -31.68
N VAL A 553 5.72 -19.75 -30.88
CA VAL A 553 6.25 -20.93 -30.20
C VAL A 553 6.13 -22.11 -31.16
N GLU A 554 7.24 -22.42 -31.83
CA GLU A 554 7.31 -23.41 -32.91
C GLU A 554 7.38 -24.82 -32.32
N ILE A 555 6.43 -25.67 -32.73
CA ILE A 555 6.44 -27.12 -32.45
C ILE A 555 6.65 -27.89 -33.76
N PRO A 556 7.24 -29.10 -33.71
CA PRO A 556 7.44 -29.91 -34.90
C PRO A 556 6.13 -30.24 -35.62
N ASP A 557 6.13 -30.19 -36.95
CA ASP A 557 4.97 -30.57 -37.80
C ASP A 557 4.50 -32.02 -37.56
N SER A 558 5.38 -32.89 -37.07
CA SER A 558 5.10 -34.31 -36.75
C SER A 558 4.67 -34.55 -35.30
N GLY A 559 4.66 -33.52 -34.45
CA GLY A 559 4.28 -33.64 -33.04
C GLY A 559 2.76 -33.67 -32.83
N PRO A 560 2.27 -34.27 -31.73
CA PRO A 560 0.87 -34.15 -31.35
C PRO A 560 0.50 -32.68 -31.09
N ALA A 561 -0.75 -32.32 -31.37
CA ALA A 561 -1.25 -30.98 -31.05
C ALA A 561 -1.19 -30.76 -29.53
N PRO A 562 -0.72 -29.59 -29.06
CA PRO A 562 -0.57 -29.33 -27.64
C PRO A 562 -1.93 -29.22 -26.96
N GLU A 563 -2.08 -29.87 -25.81
CA GLU A 563 -3.29 -29.80 -25.00
C GLU A 563 -3.50 -28.40 -24.40
N PRO A 564 -4.74 -28.04 -24.04
CA PRO A 564 -5.04 -26.75 -23.39
C PRO A 564 -4.14 -26.43 -22.19
N LEU A 565 -3.77 -27.43 -21.39
CA LEU A 565 -2.87 -27.25 -20.25
C LEU A 565 -1.43 -26.91 -20.69
N GLY A 566 -0.91 -27.59 -21.71
CA GLY A 566 0.40 -27.30 -22.28
C GLY A 566 0.44 -25.90 -22.90
N VAL A 567 -0.60 -25.55 -23.65
CA VAL A 567 -0.79 -24.20 -24.21
C VAL A 567 -0.83 -23.15 -23.11
N ALA A 568 -1.60 -23.35 -22.04
CA ALA A 568 -1.69 -22.41 -20.93
C ALA A 568 -0.34 -22.25 -20.19
N LYS A 569 0.43 -23.32 -20.00
CA LYS A 569 1.80 -23.26 -19.43
C LYS A 569 2.76 -22.48 -20.33
N ALA A 570 2.70 -22.69 -21.65
CA ALA A 570 3.51 -21.95 -22.61
C ALA A 570 3.14 -20.46 -22.64
N LEU A 571 1.85 -20.13 -22.61
CA LEU A 571 1.38 -18.74 -22.52
C LEU A 571 1.83 -18.07 -21.23
N ARG A 572 1.77 -18.77 -20.08
CA ARG A 572 2.34 -18.27 -18.82
C ARG A 572 3.82 -17.95 -18.96
N ALA A 573 4.61 -18.86 -19.54
CA ALA A 573 6.05 -18.65 -19.72
C ALA A 573 6.34 -17.46 -20.65
N VAL A 574 5.56 -17.29 -21.71
CA VAL A 574 5.63 -16.09 -22.58
C VAL A 574 5.32 -14.83 -21.77
N ILE A 575 4.22 -14.79 -21.02
CA ILE A 575 3.84 -13.64 -20.19
C ILE A 575 4.94 -13.27 -19.18
N GLN A 576 5.55 -14.27 -18.54
CA GLN A 576 6.63 -14.07 -17.56
C GLN A 576 7.94 -13.56 -18.19
N ARG A 577 8.17 -13.85 -19.48
CA ARG A 577 9.35 -13.40 -20.24
C ARG A 577 9.22 -11.96 -20.74
N GLU A 578 8.00 -11.45 -20.88
CA GLU A 578 7.73 -10.10 -21.38
C GLU A 578 8.17 -9.00 -20.39
N LYS A 579 9.30 -8.33 -20.71
CA LYS A 579 9.88 -7.27 -19.88
C LYS A 579 8.95 -6.07 -19.63
N ASP A 580 8.07 -5.79 -20.59
CA ASP A 580 7.10 -4.69 -20.50
C ASP A 580 5.86 -5.05 -19.63
N GLY A 581 5.74 -6.31 -19.20
CA GLY A 581 4.55 -6.84 -18.53
C GLY A 581 3.36 -7.04 -19.47
N VAL A 582 2.40 -7.86 -19.04
CA VAL A 582 1.10 -8.05 -19.73
C VAL A 582 -0.01 -7.73 -18.74
N ASP A 583 -0.91 -6.82 -19.11
CA ASP A 583 -2.01 -6.36 -18.25
C ASP A 583 -3.35 -7.01 -18.61
N LEU A 584 -3.53 -7.39 -19.88
CA LEU A 584 -4.76 -7.96 -20.38
C LEU A 584 -4.46 -9.04 -21.41
N VAL A 585 -5.01 -10.23 -21.20
CA VAL A 585 -5.01 -11.30 -22.20
C VAL A 585 -6.41 -11.40 -22.79
N ILE A 586 -6.53 -11.29 -24.12
CA ILE A 586 -7.80 -11.48 -24.83
C ILE A 586 -7.61 -12.67 -25.77
N MET A 587 -8.41 -13.72 -25.62
CA MET A 587 -8.35 -14.91 -26.48
C MET A 587 -9.75 -15.41 -26.85
N GLY A 588 -9.84 -16.34 -27.80
CA GLY A 588 -11.11 -16.96 -28.15
C GLY A 588 -11.74 -17.75 -27.00
N LYS A 589 -13.08 -17.84 -26.98
CA LYS A 589 -13.83 -18.74 -26.08
C LYS A 589 -13.38 -20.19 -26.17
N GLN A 590 -13.23 -20.69 -27.40
CA GLN A 590 -12.80 -22.04 -27.70
C GLN A 590 -12.09 -22.06 -29.06
N ALA A 591 -11.36 -23.15 -29.34
CA ALA A 591 -10.88 -23.44 -30.68
C ALA A 591 -11.85 -24.43 -31.34
N ILE A 592 -12.20 -24.19 -32.60
CA ILE A 592 -13.23 -24.98 -33.31
C ILE A 592 -12.78 -26.41 -33.69
N ASP A 593 -11.51 -26.75 -33.46
CA ASP A 593 -10.95 -28.07 -33.75
C ASP A 593 -11.03 -29.02 -32.54
N ASP A 594 -10.72 -28.52 -31.34
CA ASP A 594 -10.82 -29.28 -30.08
C ASP A 594 -12.12 -29.03 -29.29
N ASP A 595 -12.81 -27.92 -29.56
CA ASP A 595 -13.99 -27.43 -28.86
C ASP A 595 -13.89 -27.47 -27.32
N ALA A 596 -12.66 -27.41 -26.78
CA ALA A 596 -12.42 -27.65 -25.36
C ALA A 596 -12.89 -26.47 -24.50
N GLY A 597 -12.65 -25.25 -24.96
CA GLY A 597 -13.00 -24.02 -24.24
C GLY A 597 -12.36 -23.92 -22.85
N GLN A 598 -11.11 -24.37 -22.70
CA GLN A 598 -10.42 -24.52 -21.40
C GLN A 598 -9.18 -23.64 -21.23
N THR A 599 -8.46 -23.34 -22.32
CA THR A 599 -7.14 -22.69 -22.29
C THR A 599 -7.14 -21.37 -21.51
N GLY A 600 -8.16 -20.52 -21.69
CA GLY A 600 -8.26 -19.24 -21.01
C GLY A 600 -8.44 -19.37 -19.50
N GLN A 601 -9.33 -20.27 -19.07
CA GLN A 601 -9.57 -20.53 -17.65
C GLN A 601 -8.37 -21.20 -16.97
N MET A 602 -7.70 -22.13 -17.67
CA MET A 602 -6.47 -22.75 -17.20
C MET A 602 -5.35 -21.71 -17.05
N LEU A 603 -5.18 -20.80 -18.03
CA LEU A 603 -4.20 -19.72 -17.94
C LEU A 603 -4.50 -18.81 -16.74
N ALA A 604 -5.76 -18.40 -16.56
CA ALA A 604 -6.16 -17.58 -15.43
C ALA A 604 -5.85 -18.26 -14.09
N GLY A 605 -6.17 -19.55 -13.95
CA GLY A 605 -5.84 -20.33 -12.77
C GLY A 605 -4.34 -20.51 -12.53
N LEU A 606 -3.54 -20.72 -13.58
CA LEU A 606 -2.08 -20.84 -13.48
C LEU A 606 -1.37 -19.53 -13.14
N MET A 607 -1.98 -18.39 -13.46
CA MET A 607 -1.45 -17.05 -13.22
C MET A 607 -2.00 -16.42 -11.93
N ASP A 608 -3.01 -17.04 -11.31
CA ASP A 608 -3.82 -16.45 -10.23
C ASP A 608 -4.44 -15.10 -10.65
N TRP A 609 -4.95 -15.04 -11.89
CA TRP A 609 -5.58 -13.85 -12.48
C TRP A 609 -7.10 -13.96 -12.48
N ALA A 610 -7.76 -12.80 -12.42
CA ALA A 610 -9.20 -12.74 -12.68
C ALA A 610 -9.50 -13.26 -14.10
N GLN A 611 -10.68 -13.85 -14.28
CA GLN A 611 -11.17 -14.29 -15.59
C GLN A 611 -12.56 -13.75 -15.89
N ALA A 612 -12.79 -13.38 -17.15
CA ALA A 612 -14.10 -13.04 -17.66
C ALA A 612 -14.34 -13.81 -18.96
N THR A 613 -14.99 -14.97 -18.85
CA THR A 613 -15.23 -15.83 -20.01
C THR A 613 -16.49 -15.48 -20.77
N PHE A 614 -16.56 -15.82 -22.05
CA PHE A 614 -17.75 -15.61 -22.88
C PHE A 614 -18.18 -14.13 -22.97
N ALA A 615 -17.20 -13.24 -23.02
CA ALA A 615 -17.43 -11.80 -23.04
C ALA A 615 -18.14 -11.38 -24.34
N SER A 616 -19.25 -10.64 -24.23
CA SER A 616 -19.95 -9.97 -25.33
C SER A 616 -19.84 -8.44 -25.30
N LYS A 617 -19.30 -7.87 -24.21
CA LYS A 617 -18.87 -6.47 -24.12
C LYS A 617 -17.69 -6.35 -23.17
N VAL A 618 -16.67 -5.59 -23.55
CA VAL A 618 -15.51 -5.28 -22.71
C VAL A 618 -15.31 -3.77 -22.65
N VAL A 619 -15.26 -3.21 -21.44
CA VAL A 619 -14.92 -1.81 -21.19
C VAL A 619 -13.79 -1.79 -20.17
N VAL A 620 -12.61 -1.35 -20.60
CA VAL A 620 -11.43 -1.30 -19.74
C VAL A 620 -11.25 0.13 -19.25
N ASP A 621 -10.99 0.28 -17.95
CA ASP A 621 -10.53 1.51 -17.33
C ASP A 621 -9.07 1.32 -16.85
N PRO A 622 -8.07 1.74 -17.64
CA PRO A 622 -6.67 1.60 -17.29
C PRO A 622 -6.28 2.36 -16.02
N LYS A 623 -7.00 3.44 -15.68
CA LYS A 623 -6.73 4.28 -14.49
C LYS A 623 -7.24 3.63 -13.22
N ALA A 624 -8.45 3.07 -13.26
CA ALA A 624 -9.03 2.33 -12.15
C ALA A 624 -8.47 0.91 -12.02
N LYS A 625 -7.70 0.41 -13.00
CA LYS A 625 -7.21 -0.97 -13.10
C LYS A 625 -8.34 -2.00 -13.06
N THR A 626 -9.47 -1.67 -13.68
CA THR A 626 -10.64 -2.55 -13.73
C THR A 626 -11.16 -2.67 -15.16
N ALA A 627 -11.82 -3.78 -15.45
CA ALA A 627 -12.61 -3.95 -16.65
C ALA A 627 -14.03 -4.36 -16.28
N ASP A 628 -15.01 -3.65 -16.84
CA ASP A 628 -16.41 -4.04 -16.79
C ASP A 628 -16.69 -4.91 -18.01
N VAL A 629 -17.03 -6.18 -17.77
CA VAL A 629 -17.22 -7.19 -18.80
C VAL A 629 -18.63 -7.75 -18.70
N THR A 630 -19.39 -7.66 -19.80
CA THR A 630 -20.67 -8.37 -19.92
C THR A 630 -20.41 -9.73 -20.55
N ARG A 631 -20.86 -10.79 -19.89
CA ARG A 631 -20.69 -12.19 -20.29
C ARG A 631 -22.03 -12.79 -20.70
N GLU A 632 -22.00 -13.65 -21.70
CA GLU A 632 -23.16 -14.47 -22.07
C GLU A 632 -23.21 -15.71 -21.18
N ILE A 633 -24.35 -15.93 -20.52
CA ILE A 633 -24.65 -17.09 -19.69
C ILE A 633 -25.94 -17.74 -20.19
N ASP A 634 -26.23 -18.97 -19.75
CA ASP A 634 -27.39 -19.73 -20.26
C ASP A 634 -28.73 -18.99 -20.12
N GLY A 635 -28.92 -18.25 -19.02
CA GLY A 635 -30.13 -17.48 -18.73
C GLY A 635 -30.17 -16.05 -19.28
N GLY A 636 -29.11 -15.58 -19.95
CA GLY A 636 -29.02 -14.20 -20.43
C GLY A 636 -27.60 -13.62 -20.36
N MET A 637 -27.47 -12.46 -19.72
CA MET A 637 -26.19 -11.74 -19.60
C MET A 637 -25.86 -11.45 -18.13
N GLU A 638 -24.59 -11.54 -17.79
CA GLU A 638 -24.04 -11.21 -16.47
C GLU A 638 -23.01 -10.09 -16.62
N GLU A 639 -23.04 -9.07 -15.76
CA GLU A 639 -22.04 -8.02 -15.71
C GLU A 639 -21.04 -8.29 -14.58
N LEU A 640 -19.77 -8.43 -14.94
CA LEU A 640 -18.67 -8.57 -13.99
C LEU A 640 -17.79 -7.34 -14.00
N LYS A 641 -17.34 -6.95 -12.80
CA LYS A 641 -16.26 -5.99 -12.63
C LYS A 641 -15.00 -6.72 -12.20
N CYS A 642 -14.03 -6.82 -13.10
CA CYS A 642 -12.80 -7.57 -12.89
C CYS A 642 -11.61 -6.62 -12.68
N GLN A 643 -10.65 -7.02 -11.86
CA GLN A 643 -9.38 -6.29 -11.70
C GLN A 643 -8.37 -6.72 -12.76
N LEU A 644 -7.51 -5.79 -13.19
CA LEU A 644 -6.33 -6.08 -14.01
C LEU A 644 -5.15 -6.50 -13.10
N PRO A 645 -4.36 -7.53 -13.46
CA PRO A 645 -4.36 -8.22 -14.75
C PRO A 645 -5.49 -9.25 -14.92
N LEU A 646 -6.00 -9.38 -16.15
CA LEU A 646 -7.24 -10.11 -16.46
C LEU A 646 -7.06 -11.00 -17.70
N VAL A 647 -7.68 -12.19 -17.66
CA VAL A 647 -7.89 -13.03 -18.85
C VAL A 647 -9.34 -12.92 -19.31
N VAL A 648 -9.55 -12.48 -20.55
CA VAL A 648 -10.87 -12.39 -21.20
C VAL A 648 -10.96 -13.43 -22.30
N THR A 649 -12.06 -14.20 -22.34
CA THR A 649 -12.37 -15.06 -23.49
C THR A 649 -13.57 -14.52 -24.26
N THR A 650 -13.45 -14.40 -25.57
CA THR A 650 -14.43 -13.71 -26.43
C THR A 650 -15.54 -14.62 -26.91
N ASP A 651 -16.79 -14.16 -26.79
CA ASP A 651 -17.93 -14.78 -27.47
C ASP A 651 -18.11 -14.23 -28.89
N LEU A 652 -18.80 -14.99 -29.76
CA LEU A 652 -19.12 -14.58 -31.13
C LEU A 652 -19.92 -13.27 -31.21
N ARG A 653 -20.61 -12.88 -30.14
CA ARG A 653 -21.42 -11.65 -30.06
C ARG A 653 -20.60 -10.40 -29.74
N LEU A 654 -19.37 -10.55 -29.22
CA LEU A 654 -18.48 -9.43 -28.95
C LEU A 654 -18.23 -8.67 -30.25
N ASN A 655 -18.16 -7.34 -30.22
CA ASN A 655 -17.91 -6.50 -31.41
C ASN A 655 -19.03 -6.35 -32.46
N GLY A 656 -20.22 -6.93 -32.24
CA GLY A 656 -21.36 -6.74 -33.15
C GLY A 656 -21.97 -5.33 -33.08
N LYS A 657 -22.27 -4.74 -34.25
CA LYS A 657 -23.02 -3.47 -34.35
C LYS A 657 -24.48 -3.69 -33.95
N CYS A 658 -25.04 -2.78 -33.14
CA CYS A 658 -26.49 -2.72 -32.95
C CYS A 658 -27.16 -2.16 -34.21
N TYR A 659 -27.77 -3.01 -35.03
CA TYR A 659 -28.73 -2.54 -36.02
C TYR A 659 -30.04 -2.19 -35.31
N SER A 660 -30.37 -0.91 -35.23
CA SER A 660 -31.73 -0.48 -34.88
C SER A 660 -32.60 -0.54 -36.14
N TYR A 661 -33.27 -1.66 -36.37
CA TYR A 661 -34.39 -1.66 -37.32
C TYR A 661 -35.60 -1.01 -36.63
N HIS A 662 -35.96 0.21 -37.08
CA HIS A 662 -37.26 0.80 -36.84
C HIS A 662 -38.29 0.04 -37.69
N HIS A 663 -38.83 -1.06 -37.15
CA HIS A 663 -40.19 -1.48 -37.51
C HIS A 663 -40.85 -2.20 -36.36
N SER A 664 -42.05 -1.72 -36.06
CA SER A 664 -42.93 -2.09 -34.97
C SER A 664 -43.33 -3.58 -35.06
N ARG A 665 -43.33 -4.26 -33.91
CA ARG A 665 -43.82 -5.63 -33.64
C ARG A 665 -42.90 -6.80 -34.02
N CYS A 666 -41.83 -7.00 -33.24
CA CYS A 666 -41.46 -8.32 -32.69
C CYS A 666 -40.33 -8.14 -31.65
N MET A 667 -40.63 -8.28 -30.35
CA MET A 667 -39.59 -8.46 -29.33
C MET A 667 -39.30 -9.96 -29.24
N LEU A 668 -38.29 -10.45 -29.96
CA LEU A 668 -37.59 -11.71 -29.66
C LEU A 668 -36.30 -11.74 -30.50
N THR A 669 -35.16 -11.94 -29.81
CA THR A 669 -33.79 -12.11 -30.33
C THR A 669 -33.20 -10.96 -31.18
N ARG A 670 -32.55 -9.99 -30.51
CA ARG A 670 -31.53 -9.12 -31.14
C ARG A 670 -30.23 -9.90 -31.28
N THR A 671 -30.04 -10.61 -32.39
CA THR A 671 -28.79 -11.31 -32.70
C THR A 671 -27.72 -10.30 -33.11
N ARG A 672 -26.77 -9.99 -32.21
CA ARG A 672 -25.55 -9.25 -32.56
C ARG A 672 -24.56 -10.23 -33.16
N PHE A 673 -24.23 -10.07 -34.45
CA PHE A 673 -23.12 -10.79 -35.06
C PHE A 673 -21.89 -9.88 -35.11
N SER A 674 -20.74 -10.42 -34.72
CA SER A 674 -19.44 -9.76 -34.79
C SER A 674 -18.96 -9.59 -36.22
N GLU A 675 -18.25 -8.49 -36.49
CA GLU A 675 -17.61 -8.24 -37.78
C GLU A 675 -16.13 -7.86 -37.52
N PRO A 676 -15.21 -8.84 -37.44
CA PRO A 676 -13.77 -8.56 -37.47
C PRO A 676 -13.41 -7.78 -38.73
N ARG A 677 -12.48 -6.82 -38.64
CA ARG A 677 -12.09 -6.04 -39.81
C ARG A 677 -11.32 -6.89 -40.82
N TYR A 678 -11.59 -6.67 -42.10
CA TYR A 678 -10.71 -7.15 -43.16
C TYR A 678 -9.43 -6.33 -43.19
N ALA A 679 -8.29 -7.01 -43.22
CA ALA A 679 -6.99 -6.35 -43.35
C ALA A 679 -6.86 -5.72 -44.75
N SER A 680 -6.54 -4.43 -44.81
CA SER A 680 -6.33 -3.74 -46.08
C SER A 680 -5.02 -4.18 -46.76
N LEU A 681 -4.96 -4.12 -48.09
CA LEU A 681 -3.76 -4.48 -48.87
C LEU A 681 -2.48 -3.76 -48.37
N PRO A 682 -2.49 -2.45 -48.04
CA PRO A 682 -1.32 -1.79 -47.45
C PRO A 682 -0.90 -2.37 -46.11
N ASN A 683 -1.85 -2.76 -45.25
CA ASN A 683 -1.56 -3.34 -43.94
C ASN A 683 -0.99 -4.76 -44.06
N ILE A 684 -1.47 -5.56 -45.02
CA ILE A 684 -0.89 -6.88 -45.34
C ILE A 684 0.58 -6.73 -45.74
N MET A 685 0.92 -5.72 -46.54
CA MET A 685 2.30 -5.45 -46.95
C MET A 685 3.17 -4.97 -45.78
N LYS A 686 2.63 -4.13 -44.88
CA LYS A 686 3.33 -3.71 -43.65
C LYS A 686 3.53 -4.86 -42.67
N ALA A 687 2.56 -5.77 -42.56
CA ALA A 687 2.60 -6.93 -41.66
C ALA A 687 3.76 -7.89 -41.96
N LYS A 688 4.22 -7.97 -43.22
CA LYS A 688 5.41 -8.75 -43.58
C LYS A 688 6.71 -8.22 -42.95
N LYS A 689 6.77 -6.91 -42.65
CA LYS A 689 7.94 -6.25 -42.04
C LYS A 689 7.88 -6.20 -40.51
N LYS A 690 6.72 -6.42 -39.89
CA LYS A 690 6.56 -6.41 -38.43
C LYS A 690 7.32 -7.58 -37.80
N PRO A 691 7.91 -7.40 -36.60
CA PRO A 691 8.73 -8.42 -35.96
C PRO A 691 7.87 -9.63 -35.55
N ILE A 692 8.37 -10.83 -35.84
CA ILE A 692 7.90 -12.09 -35.24
C ILE A 692 9.10 -12.72 -34.55
N GLU A 693 9.02 -12.86 -33.24
CA GLU A 693 9.99 -13.62 -32.47
C GLU A 693 9.65 -15.11 -32.58
N LYS A 694 10.68 -15.93 -32.81
CA LYS A 694 10.55 -17.39 -32.81
C LYS A 694 11.14 -17.96 -31.53
N LEU A 695 10.37 -18.83 -30.88
CA LEU A 695 10.74 -19.54 -29.66
C LEU A 695 10.40 -21.02 -29.82
N THR A 696 11.06 -21.88 -29.05
CA THR A 696 10.70 -23.28 -28.90
C THR A 696 10.14 -23.54 -27.49
N PRO A 697 9.42 -24.64 -27.25
CA PRO A 697 9.01 -25.03 -25.91
C PRO A 697 10.19 -25.16 -24.93
N ALA A 698 11.36 -25.59 -25.44
CA ALA A 698 12.59 -25.67 -24.66
C ALA A 698 13.10 -24.30 -24.21
N ASP A 699 13.01 -23.27 -25.05
CA ASP A 699 13.39 -21.89 -24.69
C ASP A 699 12.50 -21.31 -23.58
N LEU A 700 11.27 -21.83 -23.45
CA LEU A 700 10.32 -21.45 -22.42
C LEU A 700 10.40 -22.33 -21.16
N GLY A 701 11.20 -23.41 -21.18
CA GLY A 701 11.25 -24.39 -20.08
C GLY A 701 9.92 -25.11 -19.87
N VAL A 702 9.12 -25.30 -20.93
CA VAL A 702 7.79 -25.93 -20.83
C VAL A 702 7.77 -27.27 -21.56
N ASP A 703 7.25 -28.28 -20.86
CA ASP A 703 6.93 -29.58 -21.43
C ASP A 703 5.52 -29.55 -22.04
N LEU A 704 5.44 -29.85 -23.34
CA LEU A 704 4.20 -29.95 -24.12
C LEU A 704 3.80 -31.40 -24.42
N THR A 705 4.41 -32.38 -23.75
CA THR A 705 4.04 -33.79 -23.87
C THR A 705 2.56 -33.99 -23.49
N PRO A 706 1.72 -34.56 -24.38
CA PRO A 706 0.33 -34.82 -24.07
C PRO A 706 0.16 -35.75 -22.86
N LEU A 707 -0.80 -35.43 -22.00
CA LEU A 707 -1.19 -36.27 -20.87
C LEU A 707 -2.36 -37.20 -21.21
N LEU A 708 -3.10 -36.88 -22.28
CA LEU A 708 -4.25 -37.62 -22.78
C LEU A 708 -3.90 -38.31 -24.09
N GLU A 709 -4.27 -39.59 -24.20
CA GLU A 709 -4.14 -40.36 -25.43
C GLU A 709 -5.49 -40.44 -26.15
N THR A 710 -5.53 -40.05 -27.42
CA THR A 710 -6.72 -40.23 -28.26
C THR A 710 -6.77 -41.67 -28.77
N ILE A 711 -7.63 -42.49 -28.17
CA ILE A 711 -7.77 -43.92 -28.53
C ILE A 711 -8.44 -44.09 -29.90
N LYS A 712 -9.49 -43.29 -30.17
CA LYS A 712 -10.33 -43.44 -31.37
C LYS A 712 -11.07 -42.16 -31.72
N VAL A 713 -11.13 -41.84 -33.01
CA VAL A 713 -11.98 -40.82 -33.61
C VAL A 713 -12.93 -41.51 -34.60
N ALA A 714 -14.24 -41.24 -34.50
CA ALA A 714 -15.25 -41.84 -35.35
C ALA A 714 -16.27 -40.80 -35.81
N GLU A 715 -16.87 -41.03 -36.98
CA GLU A 715 -17.99 -40.20 -37.44
C GLU A 715 -19.19 -40.35 -36.49
N PRO A 716 -19.94 -39.26 -36.23
CA PRO A 716 -21.18 -39.37 -35.47
C PRO A 716 -22.18 -40.26 -36.22
N PRO A 717 -23.13 -40.90 -35.51
CA PRO A 717 -24.17 -41.71 -36.13
C PRO A 717 -24.88 -40.91 -37.24
N LYS A 718 -24.94 -41.49 -38.45
CA LYS A 718 -25.67 -40.86 -39.55
C LYS A 718 -27.13 -40.69 -39.13
N ARG A 719 -27.61 -39.43 -39.16
CA ARG A 719 -29.02 -39.13 -38.86
C ARG A 719 -29.91 -39.96 -39.79
N VAL A 720 -30.82 -40.74 -39.21
CA VAL A 720 -31.85 -41.44 -39.98
C VAL A 720 -32.75 -40.39 -40.64
N GLY A 721 -33.00 -40.53 -41.95
CA GLY A 721 -33.81 -39.57 -42.70
C GLY A 721 -35.19 -39.39 -42.06
N GLY A 722 -35.60 -38.14 -41.84
CA GLY A 722 -36.94 -37.82 -41.35
C GLY A 722 -37.99 -37.88 -42.46
N GLY A 723 -39.27 -37.98 -42.08
CA GLY A 723 -40.40 -37.81 -43.00
C GLY A 723 -40.81 -36.34 -43.12
N LYS A 724 -41.38 -35.95 -44.26
CA LYS A 724 -42.11 -34.67 -44.40
C LYS A 724 -43.58 -34.92 -44.08
N VAL A 725 -44.13 -34.15 -43.16
CA VAL A 725 -45.56 -34.19 -42.81
C VAL A 725 -46.33 -33.19 -43.66
N ALA A 726 -47.59 -33.51 -43.99
CA ALA A 726 -48.43 -32.71 -44.88
C ALA A 726 -49.27 -31.65 -44.14
N SER A 727 -49.38 -31.75 -42.81
CA SER A 727 -50.19 -30.87 -41.98
C SER A 727 -49.58 -30.61 -40.60
N VAL A 728 -50.07 -29.57 -39.91
CA VAL A 728 -49.67 -29.23 -38.55
C VAL A 728 -50.17 -30.29 -37.56
N GLU A 729 -51.34 -30.86 -37.80
CA GLU A 729 -51.94 -31.91 -37.00
C GLU A 729 -51.08 -33.19 -37.03
N GLU A 730 -50.63 -33.58 -38.22
CA GLU A 730 -49.73 -34.72 -38.41
C GLU A 730 -48.37 -34.48 -37.72
N LEU A 731 -47.85 -33.26 -37.77
CA LEU A 731 -46.64 -32.88 -37.05
C LEU A 731 -46.82 -33.08 -35.53
N ILE A 732 -47.90 -32.55 -34.96
CA ILE A 732 -48.18 -32.65 -33.52
C ILE A 732 -48.36 -34.12 -33.11
N ALA A 733 -49.04 -34.93 -33.92
CA ALA A 733 -49.21 -36.36 -33.67
C ALA A 733 -47.85 -37.08 -33.64
N LYS A 734 -46.99 -36.82 -34.64
CA LYS A 734 -45.64 -37.42 -34.70
C LYS A 734 -44.73 -36.97 -33.56
N LEU A 735 -44.85 -35.72 -33.11
CA LEU A 735 -44.11 -35.22 -31.94
C LEU A 735 -44.57 -35.90 -30.64
N LYS A 736 -45.88 -36.12 -30.47
CA LYS A 736 -46.42 -36.87 -29.32
C LYS A 736 -46.00 -38.35 -29.34
N GLU A 737 -46.04 -39.01 -30.50
CA GLU A 737 -45.53 -40.38 -30.68
C GLU A 737 -44.04 -40.49 -30.31
N ALA A 738 -43.25 -39.46 -30.64
CA ALA A 738 -41.84 -39.37 -30.28
C ALA A 738 -41.59 -39.00 -28.79
N GLY A 739 -42.64 -38.89 -27.97
CA GLY A 739 -42.53 -38.59 -26.53
C GLY A 739 -42.24 -37.12 -26.20
N ILE A 740 -42.34 -36.21 -27.18
CA ILE A 740 -42.11 -34.78 -26.98
C ILE A 740 -43.43 -34.13 -26.54
N ALA A 741 -43.59 -33.92 -25.24
CA ALA A 741 -44.74 -33.22 -24.68
C ALA A 741 -44.54 -31.70 -24.67
N ALA A 742 -45.64 -30.94 -24.74
CA ALA A 742 -45.60 -29.50 -24.52
C ALA A 742 -45.13 -29.21 -23.09
N VAL A 743 -44.10 -28.36 -22.96
CA VAL A 743 -43.67 -27.83 -21.66
C VAL A 743 -44.87 -27.08 -21.08
N LYS A 744 -45.38 -27.52 -19.92
CA LYS A 744 -46.44 -26.78 -19.20
C LYS A 744 -45.92 -25.37 -18.94
N SER A 745 -46.63 -24.38 -19.49
CA SER A 745 -46.36 -22.94 -19.35
C SER A 745 -46.39 -22.49 -17.90
#